data_AF-A0A4R0Y3C7-F1
#
_entry.id   AF-A0A4R0Y3C7-F1
#
_cell.length_a   1.000
_cell.length_b   1.000
_cell.length_c   1.000
_cell.angle_alpha   90.00
_cell.angle_beta   90.00
_cell.angle_gamma   90.00
#
_symmetry.space_group_name_H-M   'P 1'
#
loop_
_entity.id
_entity.type
_entity.pdbx_description
1 polymer ?
#
loop_
_entity_poly.entity_id
_entity_poly.type
_entity_poly.pdbx_seq_one_letter_code
_entity_poly.pdbx_strand_id
1 'polypeptide(L)'
;MVTITILNSEKCLEKLLEKRGMICPHGKALYKYQISYLEFKQIQQVLRDTFKNQNLNRVSNSWASLFTIYVAEWFRREYKEGWTWEPILNSLWVIEMPVNTRNDLVTKGLNFWKRPLVKYTKANNYLGSIFKEGGFPSRLLKDDGNKYISIFQKVISLYLENKSAPYELRDVIQQELKSLPQAFEYDETLELVIEIVKLIIEKVEEFDLDKHKDPIVVLDQKSKYWRNEFPLPIDDDKEIVDKFLRNLFESASVEVTKHKEFRQSQKCINYFTENFQHLFTAIHLPQELNFKVDQDFELFKTRGQLVVKEGWQGRSQFLCVGYLSHQDKKIVAEINRGFSSEIRRKVYTEKLYLCLEIDGLTIDHIELEHTALDFDTLPIGFTIAKQPKYIAQGAFKTQETEILLSLPIDASFDLTNSEDHPQQVGGFQNFNLYKINGLQHILTQDGDSIEVKCGHDKTEFEQLLFRAHNLSQLKTTPSMAFTGKPVLRNYGDKLYLGQQDLESVPLHLILGKQMLTLKNLNGENLLKKQVIILPPSFKVETKAGYKLEEAEICITSDAQIQIEVLNPDTLLNISNSGLIYKCSIRCLEVPLELKLKITFKFGGEFLLSVPFPARGIKLVNDHGEMKSKEFVISDLISTELIVYSYERPTTFCFEVLLKSKKNPPFYRAKIKVKQGISFINLYDFIEEIKGILSLSDDLDSYVICTIYNHEMKSTWNIKHYGRQLSWGKLLDAYYDPERTIQQSNIALKPQFMSLIQPQLEAQDLILGNFWEGGKSFQLPELDMSLAPYLLIPAKGTTLFRPKLIPKFDYVQDIQVEGLTKSIRNFGQNTESIDQYVQNLNFDGNEELWSYVQAIFDNYEYLPLNTFEVLKSLARNFDALAITVFKLDLPLEILRRFETELSVLWYLIPISSWNNAIDQLIHSWTKIADDDGYYGKNKARKLLNNMKKITPLLDESFHEFYLNGTKEFGPLGRLDFLQNYIFEGKNLGGKENCEYQHLLHRHKADTENGEWPNDLSINRWEYFSSIQQLPFKINLASQWNKDVVYFPFCLAYLNVVKNSKFEINPKEILHIKQIILFDEQWFNFIFSSVVKYLILETK
;
A
#
# COMPACT_ATOMS: atom_id res chain seq x y z
N MET A 1 53.44 42.17 -24.29
CA MET A 1 52.02 42.22 -24.70
C MET A 1 51.49 40.80 -24.67
N VAL A 2 50.74 40.45 -23.62
CA VAL A 2 50.07 39.14 -23.52
C VAL A 2 48.72 39.30 -24.21
N THR A 3 48.52 38.57 -25.30
CA THR A 3 47.27 38.53 -26.06
C THR A 3 46.21 37.85 -25.20
N ILE A 4 45.34 38.64 -24.57
CA ILE A 4 44.14 38.14 -23.89
C ILE A 4 43.18 37.69 -25.00
N THR A 5 43.13 36.39 -25.25
CA THR A 5 42.12 35.79 -26.14
C THR A 5 40.75 36.00 -25.50
N ILE A 6 39.96 36.92 -26.03
CA ILE A 6 38.56 37.13 -25.62
C ILE A 6 37.79 35.84 -25.98
N LEU A 7 37.37 35.07 -24.98
CA LEU A 7 36.52 33.90 -25.19
C LEU A 7 35.13 34.38 -25.63
N ASN A 8 34.64 33.92 -26.79
CA ASN A 8 33.24 34.11 -27.17
C ASN A 8 32.34 33.06 -26.47
N SER A 9 31.03 33.29 -26.47
CA SER A 9 30.04 32.40 -25.80
C SER A 9 30.06 30.96 -26.32
N GLU A 10 30.31 30.75 -27.61
CA GLU A 10 30.43 29.40 -28.21
C GLU A 10 31.62 28.62 -27.65
N LYS A 11 32.83 29.18 -27.67
CA LYS A 11 34.03 28.51 -27.14
C LYS A 11 33.98 28.28 -25.64
N CYS A 12 33.27 29.15 -24.91
CA CYS A 12 33.06 28.96 -23.47
C CYS A 12 32.16 27.75 -23.20
N LEU A 13 31.07 27.61 -23.97
CA LEU A 13 30.14 26.51 -23.84
C LEU A 13 30.76 25.17 -24.28
N GLU A 14 31.51 25.17 -25.40
CA GLU A 14 32.26 23.99 -25.87
C GLU A 14 33.24 23.50 -24.81
N LYS A 15 34.07 24.40 -24.25
CA LYS A 15 35.02 24.03 -23.18
C LYS A 15 34.33 23.51 -21.92
N LEU A 16 33.15 24.05 -21.58
CA LEU A 16 32.38 23.61 -20.41
C LEU A 16 31.89 22.16 -20.58
N LEU A 17 31.46 21.81 -21.79
CA LEU A 17 31.01 20.46 -22.15
C LEU A 17 32.18 19.49 -22.32
N GLU A 18 33.25 19.89 -23.02
CA GLU A 18 34.46 19.07 -23.25
C GLU A 18 35.11 18.62 -21.95
N LYS A 19 35.23 19.52 -20.95
CA LYS A 19 35.76 19.19 -19.62
C LYS A 19 34.98 18.09 -18.91
N ARG A 20 33.72 17.88 -19.29
CA ARG A 20 32.84 16.88 -18.71
C ARG A 20 32.63 15.69 -19.65
N GLY A 21 33.47 15.56 -20.69
CA GLY A 21 33.40 14.48 -21.68
C GLY A 21 32.15 14.53 -22.55
N MET A 22 31.51 15.70 -22.69
CA MET A 22 30.24 15.86 -23.39
C MET A 22 30.41 16.63 -24.70
N ILE A 23 29.67 16.20 -25.74
CA ILE A 23 29.56 16.90 -27.02
C ILE A 23 28.25 17.70 -27.09
N CYS A 24 27.21 17.24 -26.39
CA CYS A 24 25.92 17.90 -26.26
C CYS A 24 25.28 17.62 -24.88
N PRO A 25 24.32 18.44 -24.43
CA PRO A 25 23.65 18.24 -23.15
C PRO A 25 22.69 17.04 -23.15
N HIS A 26 22.59 16.39 -21.98
CA HIS A 26 21.86 15.14 -21.77
C HIS A 26 20.50 15.31 -21.08
N GLY A 27 19.99 16.54 -20.93
CA GLY A 27 18.72 16.76 -20.21
C GLY A 27 18.82 16.63 -18.69
N LYS A 28 20.03 16.51 -18.11
CA LYS A 28 20.24 16.49 -16.65
C LYS A 28 20.00 17.87 -16.04
N ALA A 29 19.57 17.90 -14.78
CA ALA A 29 19.40 19.14 -14.04
C ALA A 29 20.70 19.96 -13.98
N LEU A 30 20.62 21.29 -14.07
CA LEU A 30 21.82 22.13 -14.29
C LEU A 30 22.83 22.09 -13.13
N TYR A 31 22.37 21.94 -11.89
CA TYR A 31 23.25 21.81 -10.72
C TYR A 31 24.15 20.55 -10.79
N LYS A 32 23.72 19.50 -11.51
CA LYS A 32 24.49 18.24 -11.68
C LYS A 32 25.71 18.41 -12.57
N TYR A 33 25.82 19.52 -13.30
CA TYR A 33 27.03 19.87 -14.03
C TYR A 33 28.15 20.33 -13.08
N GLN A 34 27.85 20.60 -11.80
CA GLN A 34 28.84 20.94 -10.76
C GLN A 34 29.84 22.00 -11.28
N ILE A 35 29.32 23.16 -11.67
CA ILE A 35 30.13 24.27 -12.17
C ILE A 35 31.03 24.76 -11.03
N SER A 36 32.34 24.75 -11.22
CA SER A 36 33.27 25.25 -10.20
C SER A 36 33.19 26.77 -10.07
N TYR A 37 33.60 27.34 -8.93
CA TYR A 37 33.63 28.79 -8.73
C TYR A 37 34.40 29.54 -9.83
N LEU A 38 35.54 28.98 -10.26
CA LEU A 38 36.35 29.56 -11.33
C LEU A 38 35.57 29.58 -12.66
N GLU A 39 34.86 28.50 -12.98
CA GLU A 39 34.02 28.43 -14.17
C GLU A 39 32.83 29.39 -14.07
N PHE A 40 32.19 29.47 -12.90
CA PHE A 40 31.10 30.42 -12.64
C PHE A 40 31.56 31.87 -12.89
N LYS A 41 32.73 32.27 -12.39
CA LYS A 41 33.31 33.60 -12.64
C LYS A 41 33.72 33.82 -14.10
N GLN A 42 34.22 32.78 -14.77
CA GLN A 42 34.51 32.84 -16.21
C GLN A 42 33.23 33.06 -17.03
N ILE A 43 32.16 32.32 -16.75
CA ILE A 43 30.86 32.49 -17.42
C ILE A 43 30.32 33.90 -17.13
N GLN A 44 30.40 34.37 -15.88
CA GLN A 44 30.00 35.73 -15.50
C GLN A 44 30.73 36.78 -16.33
N GLN A 45 32.05 36.65 -16.48
CA GLN A 45 32.87 37.58 -17.25
C GLN A 45 32.52 37.54 -18.74
N VAL A 46 32.40 36.34 -19.34
CA VAL A 46 32.02 36.18 -20.75
C VAL A 46 30.65 36.81 -21.01
N LEU A 47 29.65 36.57 -20.14
CA LEU A 47 28.33 37.17 -20.27
C LEU A 47 28.39 38.70 -20.17
N ARG A 48 29.14 39.26 -19.20
CA ARG A 48 29.35 40.72 -19.04
C ARG A 48 29.99 41.36 -20.28
N ASP A 49 31.07 40.76 -20.77
CA ASP A 49 31.88 41.32 -21.86
C ASP A 49 31.12 41.23 -23.20
N THR A 50 30.38 40.15 -23.42
CA THR A 50 29.60 39.95 -24.65
C THR A 50 28.27 40.69 -24.65
N PHE A 51 27.67 40.98 -23.49
CA PHE A 51 26.39 41.70 -23.40
C PHE A 51 26.44 43.08 -24.04
N LYS A 52 27.55 43.83 -23.87
CA LYS A 52 27.72 45.18 -24.45
C LYS A 52 27.68 45.21 -25.99
N ASN A 53 28.03 44.08 -26.62
CA ASN A 53 28.14 43.95 -28.08
C ASN A 53 26.99 43.09 -28.67
N GLN A 54 26.06 42.61 -27.84
CA GLN A 54 24.94 41.77 -28.26
C GLN A 54 23.76 42.63 -28.72
N ASN A 55 23.17 42.24 -29.85
CA ASN A 55 21.92 42.84 -30.30
C ASN A 55 20.77 42.13 -29.55
N LEU A 56 20.10 42.83 -28.62
CA LEU A 56 19.04 42.27 -27.75
C LEU A 56 17.86 41.64 -28.52
N ASN A 57 17.72 41.95 -29.81
CA ASN A 57 16.71 41.38 -30.70
C ASN A 57 17.15 40.07 -31.40
N ARG A 58 18.42 39.66 -31.31
CA ARG A 58 18.98 38.43 -31.90
C ARG A 58 20.09 37.84 -31.03
N VAL A 59 19.73 37.34 -29.87
CA VAL A 59 20.67 36.64 -28.98
C VAL A 59 20.95 35.23 -29.52
N SER A 60 22.24 34.84 -29.54
CA SER A 60 22.66 33.51 -30.00
C SER A 60 22.26 32.40 -29.03
N ASN A 61 21.98 31.20 -29.55
CA ASN A 61 21.61 30.03 -28.74
C ASN A 61 22.68 29.70 -27.70
N SER A 62 23.96 29.82 -28.05
CA SER A 62 25.08 29.58 -27.12
C SER A 62 25.12 30.58 -25.97
N TRP A 63 24.74 31.84 -26.22
CA TRP A 63 24.63 32.84 -25.16
C TRP A 63 23.44 32.57 -24.25
N ALA A 64 22.27 32.24 -24.81
CA ALA A 64 21.09 31.84 -24.05
C ALA A 64 21.38 30.62 -23.14
N SER A 65 22.12 29.63 -23.67
CA SER A 65 22.53 28.43 -22.93
C SER A 65 23.45 28.76 -21.74
N LEU A 66 24.45 29.62 -21.96
CA LEU A 66 25.34 30.10 -20.89
C LEU A 66 24.61 30.97 -19.86
N PHE A 67 23.67 31.79 -20.30
CA PHE A 67 22.86 32.62 -19.41
C PHE A 67 22.00 31.74 -18.49
N THR A 68 21.33 30.72 -19.02
CA THR A 68 20.49 29.82 -18.22
C THR A 68 21.30 29.06 -17.16
N ILE A 69 22.46 28.49 -17.51
CA ILE A 69 23.31 27.79 -16.52
C ILE A 69 23.96 28.76 -15.52
N TYR A 70 24.28 30.00 -15.94
CA TYR A 70 24.76 31.04 -15.04
C TYR A 70 23.70 31.44 -14.00
N VAL A 71 22.46 31.67 -14.44
CA VAL A 71 21.35 32.05 -13.55
C VAL A 71 21.09 30.93 -12.53
N ALA A 72 21.09 29.67 -12.98
CA ALA A 72 20.96 28.50 -12.11
C ALA A 72 22.07 28.48 -11.04
N GLU A 73 23.33 28.63 -11.45
CA GLU A 73 24.47 28.61 -10.52
C GLU A 73 24.53 29.86 -9.63
N TRP A 74 24.04 31.01 -10.09
CA TRP A 74 23.90 32.22 -9.29
C TRP A 74 22.93 31.98 -8.13
N PHE A 75 21.79 31.31 -8.37
CA PHE A 75 20.88 30.95 -7.29
C PHE A 75 21.55 30.06 -6.25
N ARG A 76 22.32 29.07 -6.69
CA ARG A 76 23.04 28.15 -5.82
C ARG A 76 24.08 28.82 -4.92
N ARG A 77 24.82 29.81 -5.45
CA ARG A 77 26.00 30.41 -4.82
C ARG A 77 25.78 31.77 -4.19
N GLU A 78 24.88 32.57 -4.77
CA GLU A 78 24.80 34.01 -4.50
C GLU A 78 23.48 34.44 -3.84
N TYR A 79 22.43 33.62 -3.93
CA TYR A 79 21.09 33.93 -3.43
C TYR A 79 21.02 34.12 -1.91
N LYS A 80 20.26 35.13 -1.47
CA LYS A 80 20.02 35.45 -0.05
C LYS A 80 18.54 35.70 0.22
N GLU A 81 17.93 36.59 -0.55
CA GLU A 81 16.52 36.99 -0.39
C GLU A 81 15.95 37.56 -1.70
N GLY A 82 14.62 37.69 -1.74
CA GLY A 82 13.86 38.24 -2.88
C GLY A 82 13.59 37.24 -3.99
N TRP A 83 12.51 37.40 -4.75
CA TRP A 83 12.17 36.55 -5.89
C TRP A 83 12.11 37.35 -7.19
N THR A 84 13.23 37.97 -7.57
CA THR A 84 13.31 38.89 -8.71
C THR A 84 14.57 38.66 -9.57
N TRP A 85 14.53 39.17 -10.80
CA TRP A 85 15.66 39.08 -11.74
C TRP A 85 16.74 40.14 -11.49
N GLU A 86 16.41 41.20 -10.75
CA GLU A 86 17.30 42.37 -10.58
C GLU A 86 18.67 42.01 -9.99
N PRO A 87 18.79 41.19 -8.93
CA PRO A 87 20.11 40.85 -8.38
C PRO A 87 20.99 40.11 -9.38
N ILE A 88 20.39 39.25 -10.21
CA ILE A 88 21.08 38.48 -11.25
C ILE A 88 21.54 39.42 -12.37
N LEU A 89 20.67 40.32 -12.83
CA LEU A 89 21.01 41.29 -13.88
C LEU A 89 22.07 42.29 -13.42
N ASN A 90 21.98 42.78 -12.17
CA ASN A 90 22.99 43.63 -11.55
C ASN A 90 24.34 42.93 -11.48
N SER A 91 24.35 41.63 -11.19
CA SER A 91 25.58 40.81 -11.21
C SER A 91 26.22 40.69 -12.60
N LEU A 92 25.49 41.00 -13.68
CA LEU A 92 25.98 41.04 -15.06
C LEU A 92 26.16 42.47 -15.59
N TRP A 93 26.00 43.50 -14.74
CA TRP A 93 25.99 44.91 -15.13
C TRP A 93 24.93 45.25 -16.19
N VAL A 94 23.80 44.55 -16.14
CA VAL A 94 22.63 44.79 -16.99
C VAL A 94 21.63 45.64 -16.21
N ILE A 95 21.38 46.86 -16.69
CA ILE A 95 20.48 47.81 -16.01
C ILE A 95 19.01 47.38 -16.20
N GLU A 96 18.63 47.05 -17.43
CA GLU A 96 17.29 46.55 -17.75
C GLU A 96 17.35 45.53 -18.88
N MET A 97 16.53 44.48 -18.78
CA MET A 97 16.34 43.47 -19.82
C MET A 97 14.83 43.34 -20.11
N PRO A 98 14.38 43.58 -21.34
CA PRO A 98 12.97 43.47 -21.69
C PRO A 98 12.41 42.07 -21.37
N VAL A 99 11.18 42.02 -20.85
CA VAL A 99 10.52 40.76 -20.44
C VAL A 99 10.48 39.74 -21.58
N ASN A 100 10.17 40.16 -22.81
CA ASN A 100 10.11 39.27 -23.96
C ASN A 100 11.48 38.67 -24.31
N THR A 101 12.54 39.49 -24.28
CA THR A 101 13.92 39.02 -24.51
C THR A 101 14.35 38.04 -23.43
N ARG A 102 14.03 38.33 -22.16
CA ARG A 102 14.31 37.44 -21.04
C ARG A 102 13.59 36.10 -21.18
N ASN A 103 12.31 36.11 -21.52
CA ASN A 103 11.52 34.90 -21.71
C ASN A 103 12.04 34.05 -22.87
N ASP A 104 12.43 34.69 -23.99
CA ASP A 104 13.04 34.03 -25.14
C ASP A 104 14.40 33.40 -24.80
N LEU A 105 15.25 34.10 -24.02
CA LEU A 105 16.53 33.60 -23.53
C LEU A 105 16.37 32.34 -22.69
N VAL A 106 15.47 32.38 -21.71
CA VAL A 106 15.21 31.24 -20.83
C VAL A 106 14.69 30.05 -21.64
N THR A 107 13.75 30.29 -22.56
CA THR A 107 13.19 29.25 -23.42
C THR A 107 14.26 28.60 -24.29
N LYS A 108 15.07 29.39 -24.99
CA LYS A 108 16.16 28.89 -25.85
C LYS A 108 17.23 28.14 -25.05
N GLY A 109 17.61 28.65 -23.89
CA GLY A 109 18.61 28.01 -23.04
C GLY A 109 18.10 26.71 -22.43
N LEU A 110 16.88 26.67 -21.90
CA LEU A 110 16.28 25.42 -21.38
C LEU A 110 16.11 24.38 -22.50
N ASN A 111 15.69 24.79 -23.70
CA ASN A 111 15.61 23.91 -24.87
C ASN A 111 16.99 23.33 -25.24
N PHE A 112 18.05 24.14 -25.23
CA PHE A 112 19.41 23.63 -25.45
C PHE A 112 19.76 22.59 -24.40
N TRP A 113 19.53 22.88 -23.13
CA TRP A 113 19.80 21.95 -22.02
C TRP A 113 18.82 20.77 -21.94
N LYS A 114 17.80 20.70 -22.80
CA LYS A 114 16.70 19.73 -22.80
C LYS A 114 15.97 19.68 -21.46
N ARG A 115 15.62 20.84 -20.93
CA ARG A 115 14.90 21.00 -19.65
C ARG A 115 13.52 21.63 -19.88
N PRO A 116 12.48 21.16 -19.18
CA PRO A 116 11.13 21.68 -19.37
C PRO A 116 10.98 23.08 -18.77
N LEU A 117 10.12 23.89 -19.39
CA LEU A 117 9.66 25.15 -18.81
C LEU A 117 8.47 24.88 -17.88
N VAL A 118 8.59 25.27 -16.62
CA VAL A 118 7.52 25.13 -15.62
C VAL A 118 6.41 26.15 -15.90
N LYS A 119 5.15 25.69 -15.89
CA LYS A 119 3.96 26.52 -16.10
C LYS A 119 3.07 26.46 -14.86
N TYR A 120 2.59 27.61 -14.40
CA TYR A 120 1.41 27.69 -13.53
C TYR A 120 0.13 27.60 -14.36
N THR A 121 -1.01 27.40 -13.69
CA THR A 121 -2.36 27.26 -14.27
C THR A 121 -2.72 28.30 -15.35
N LYS A 122 -2.07 29.47 -15.41
CA LYS A 122 -2.27 30.48 -16.47
C LYS A 122 -1.00 31.18 -17.01
N ALA A 123 0.21 30.90 -16.52
CA ALA A 123 1.43 31.62 -16.93
C ALA A 123 2.73 30.82 -16.79
N ASN A 124 3.69 31.06 -17.69
CA ASN A 124 5.03 30.44 -17.65
C ASN A 124 5.85 31.02 -16.48
N ASN A 125 6.44 30.16 -15.64
CA ASN A 125 7.32 30.54 -14.53
C ASN A 125 8.79 30.50 -14.95
N TYR A 126 9.25 31.49 -15.72
CA TYR A 126 10.63 31.49 -16.24
C TYR A 126 11.72 31.55 -15.15
N LEU A 127 11.47 32.24 -14.04
CA LEU A 127 12.44 32.34 -12.94
C LEU A 127 12.49 31.03 -12.14
N GLY A 128 11.33 30.49 -11.73
CA GLY A 128 11.26 29.22 -11.03
C GLY A 128 11.78 28.03 -11.85
N SER A 129 11.55 28.06 -13.16
CA SER A 129 12.09 27.05 -14.09
C SER A 129 13.61 26.95 -14.05
N ILE A 130 14.33 28.05 -13.77
CA ILE A 130 15.79 28.03 -13.67
C ILE A 130 16.25 27.85 -12.22
N PHE A 131 15.49 28.35 -11.25
CA PHE A 131 15.75 28.13 -9.84
C PHE A 131 15.81 26.63 -9.51
N LYS A 132 14.81 25.86 -9.96
CA LYS A 132 14.76 24.40 -9.80
C LYS A 132 16.03 23.71 -10.31
N GLU A 133 16.60 24.26 -11.37
CA GLU A 133 17.80 23.74 -12.02
C GLU A 133 19.08 24.14 -11.28
N GLY A 134 19.04 25.16 -10.42
CA GLY A 134 20.17 25.73 -9.71
C GLY A 134 20.63 24.97 -8.48
N GLY A 135 19.77 24.16 -7.85
CA GLY A 135 20.14 23.49 -6.60
C GLY A 135 19.75 24.30 -5.35
N PHE A 136 20.18 23.84 -4.17
CA PHE A 136 19.92 24.52 -2.89
C PHE A 136 20.91 25.69 -2.67
N PRO A 137 20.42 26.90 -2.34
CA PRO A 137 21.28 28.04 -2.07
C PRO A 137 22.17 27.89 -0.83
N SER A 138 23.49 27.88 -1.03
CA SER A 138 24.47 27.68 0.06
C SER A 138 24.57 28.85 1.05
N ARG A 139 24.38 30.10 0.60
CA ARG A 139 24.47 31.28 1.48
C ARG A 139 23.42 31.32 2.57
N LEU A 140 22.26 30.71 2.33
CA LEU A 140 21.22 30.59 3.34
C LEU A 140 21.69 29.78 4.56
N LEU A 141 22.61 28.83 4.35
CA LEU A 141 23.20 28.04 5.43
C LEU A 141 24.15 28.86 6.33
N LYS A 142 24.71 29.96 5.82
CA LYS A 142 25.60 30.86 6.57
C LYS A 142 24.84 31.76 7.52
N ASP A 143 23.74 32.34 7.04
CA ASP A 143 23.04 33.40 7.76
C ASP A 143 22.03 32.83 8.80
N ASP A 144 21.42 31.66 8.54
CA ASP A 144 20.32 31.11 9.36
C ASP A 144 20.35 29.56 9.51
N GLY A 145 21.54 28.94 9.42
CA GLY A 145 21.72 27.48 9.29
C GLY A 145 20.95 26.60 10.29
N ASN A 146 20.76 27.04 11.54
CA ASN A 146 20.01 26.27 12.55
C ASN A 146 18.52 26.15 12.23
N LYS A 147 17.91 27.18 11.65
CA LYS A 147 16.49 27.16 11.26
C LYS A 147 16.27 26.17 10.12
N TYR A 148 17.15 26.18 9.12
CA TYR A 148 17.12 25.19 8.03
C TYR A 148 17.31 23.78 8.57
N ILE A 149 18.28 23.53 9.45
CA ILE A 149 18.47 22.23 10.08
C ILE A 149 17.17 21.78 10.74
N SER A 150 16.55 22.60 11.59
CA SER A 150 15.30 22.23 12.28
C SER A 150 14.14 21.88 11.33
N ILE A 151 14.02 22.60 10.21
CA ILE A 151 13.02 22.32 9.18
C ILE A 151 13.34 20.99 8.48
N PHE A 152 14.58 20.79 8.02
CA PHE A 152 14.99 19.53 7.40
C PHE A 152 14.81 18.34 8.34
N GLN A 153 15.10 18.48 9.65
CA GLN A 153 14.85 17.45 10.66
C GLN A 153 13.37 17.09 10.74
N LYS A 154 12.49 18.09 10.74
CA LYS A 154 11.03 17.88 10.74
C LYS A 154 10.53 17.27 9.43
N VAL A 155 11.09 17.66 8.29
CA VAL A 155 10.78 17.04 7.00
C VAL A 155 11.28 15.60 6.94
N ILE A 156 12.45 15.28 7.52
CA ILE A 156 12.96 13.91 7.66
C ILE A 156 11.98 13.06 8.47
N SER A 157 11.52 13.54 9.63
CA SER A 157 10.56 12.78 10.45
C SER A 157 9.24 12.58 9.71
N LEU A 158 8.67 13.63 9.12
CA LEU A 158 7.44 13.54 8.32
C LEU A 158 7.59 12.57 7.14
N TYR A 159 8.71 12.64 6.42
CA TYR A 159 9.00 11.76 5.29
C TYR A 159 9.15 10.28 5.71
N LEU A 160 9.78 10.01 6.87
CA LEU A 160 9.92 8.65 7.39
C LEU A 160 8.59 8.08 7.92
N GLU A 161 7.71 8.92 8.44
CA GLU A 161 6.33 8.60 8.83
C GLU A 161 5.46 8.20 7.64
N ASN A 162 5.61 8.85 6.47
CA ASN A 162 4.77 8.63 5.28
C ASN A 162 5.58 8.27 4.02
N LYS A 163 6.54 7.36 4.15
CA LYS A 163 7.49 6.98 3.07
C LYS A 163 6.79 6.48 1.78
N SER A 164 5.57 5.93 1.89
CA SER A 164 4.81 5.37 0.78
C SER A 164 4.07 6.42 -0.07
N ALA A 165 3.76 7.58 0.50
CA ALA A 165 3.02 8.65 -0.18
C ALA A 165 3.53 10.04 0.23
N PRO A 166 4.80 10.38 -0.07
CA PRO A 166 5.40 11.66 0.34
C PRO A 166 4.66 12.88 -0.23
N TYR A 167 3.88 12.69 -1.30
CA TYR A 167 3.05 13.72 -1.91
C TYR A 167 1.87 14.17 -1.03
N GLU A 168 1.34 13.29 -0.17
CA GLU A 168 0.24 13.65 0.76
C GLU A 168 0.69 14.63 1.85
N LEU A 169 2.01 14.71 2.06
CA LEU A 169 2.62 15.66 2.98
C LEU A 169 3.01 16.99 2.33
N ARG A 170 2.80 17.18 1.02
CA ARG A 170 3.20 18.42 0.33
C ARG A 170 2.67 19.65 1.03
N ASP A 171 1.38 19.70 1.34
CA ASP A 171 0.76 20.84 2.02
C ASP A 171 1.35 21.08 3.41
N VAL A 172 1.65 20.01 4.15
CA VAL A 172 2.22 20.07 5.50
C VAL A 172 3.65 20.60 5.44
N ILE A 173 4.48 20.04 4.55
CA ILE A 173 5.86 20.50 4.35
C ILE A 173 5.86 21.94 3.84
N GLN A 174 4.96 22.29 2.92
CA GLN A 174 4.83 23.64 2.38
C GLN A 174 4.49 24.65 3.47
N GLN A 175 3.66 24.29 4.45
CA GLN A 175 3.38 25.15 5.61
C GLN A 175 4.63 25.41 6.45
N GLU A 176 5.51 24.41 6.64
CA GLU A 176 6.78 24.60 7.35
C GLU A 176 7.74 25.51 6.55
N LEU A 177 7.76 25.34 5.22
CA LEU A 177 8.59 26.13 4.31
C LEU A 177 8.17 27.60 4.21
N LYS A 178 6.90 27.96 4.50
CA LYS A 178 6.46 29.37 4.57
C LYS A 178 7.20 30.20 5.63
N SER A 179 7.88 29.55 6.57
CA SER A 179 8.73 30.25 7.54
C SER A 179 10.08 30.70 6.94
N LEU A 180 10.45 30.23 5.74
CA LEU A 180 11.69 30.54 5.03
C LEU A 180 11.50 31.70 4.03
N PRO A 181 12.58 32.23 3.41
CA PRO A 181 12.47 33.28 2.40
C PRO A 181 11.49 32.92 1.25
N GLN A 182 10.92 33.94 0.59
CA GLN A 182 9.87 33.81 -0.43
C GLN A 182 10.12 32.73 -1.52
N ALA A 183 11.38 32.44 -1.85
CA ALA A 183 11.75 31.33 -2.75
C ALA A 183 11.19 29.96 -2.35
N PHE A 184 11.01 29.72 -1.05
CA PHE A 184 10.55 28.44 -0.50
C PHE A 184 9.01 28.31 -0.48
N GLU A 185 8.28 29.38 -0.84
CA GLU A 185 6.82 29.34 -0.97
C GLU A 185 6.35 28.68 -2.28
N TYR A 186 7.26 28.38 -3.19
CA TYR A 186 6.96 27.79 -4.51
C TYR A 186 7.24 26.27 -4.54
N ASP A 187 6.48 25.54 -5.35
CA ASP A 187 6.53 24.07 -5.44
C ASP A 187 7.88 23.53 -5.89
N GLU A 188 8.64 24.30 -6.67
CA GLU A 188 9.94 23.86 -7.18
C GLU A 188 10.98 23.68 -6.05
N THR A 189 10.86 24.47 -4.98
CA THR A 189 11.77 24.39 -3.83
C THR A 189 11.41 23.25 -2.89
N LEU A 190 10.11 22.95 -2.77
CA LEU A 190 9.60 21.79 -2.03
C LEU A 190 10.19 20.48 -2.58
N GLU A 191 10.17 20.32 -3.91
CA GLU A 191 10.74 19.14 -4.57
C GLU A 191 12.24 18.98 -4.28
N LEU A 192 12.96 20.09 -4.23
CA LEU A 192 14.40 20.08 -3.96
C LEU A 192 14.72 19.70 -2.51
N VAL A 193 13.92 20.19 -1.56
CA VAL A 193 14.01 19.79 -0.14
C VAL A 193 13.73 18.29 0.00
N ILE A 194 12.68 17.78 -0.64
CA ILE A 194 12.34 16.35 -0.65
C ILE A 194 13.47 15.53 -1.29
N GLU A 195 14.08 15.99 -2.39
CA GLU A 195 15.21 15.31 -3.05
C GLU A 195 16.41 15.18 -2.10
N ILE A 196 16.77 16.25 -1.37
CA ILE A 196 17.85 16.22 -0.38
C ILE A 196 17.54 15.24 0.76
N VAL A 197 16.32 15.31 1.32
CA VAL A 197 15.90 14.43 2.43
C VAL A 197 15.92 12.96 2.00
N LYS A 198 15.42 12.67 0.80
CA LYS A 198 15.44 11.33 0.21
C LYS A 198 16.88 10.82 0.07
N LEU A 199 17.79 11.63 -0.48
CA LEU A 199 19.21 11.28 -0.59
C LEU A 199 19.85 10.98 0.76
N ILE A 200 19.58 11.80 1.78
CA ILE A 200 20.14 11.61 3.13
C ILE A 200 19.68 10.27 3.71
N ILE A 201 18.37 10.00 3.69
CA ILE A 201 17.80 8.76 4.22
C ILE A 201 18.35 7.55 3.45
N GLU A 202 18.43 7.64 2.12
CA GLU A 202 18.98 6.57 1.29
C GLU A 202 20.42 6.21 1.68
N LYS A 203 21.29 7.21 1.90
CA LYS A 203 22.68 6.98 2.30
C LYS A 203 22.80 6.47 3.73
N VAL A 204 21.96 6.94 4.66
CA VAL A 204 21.91 6.41 6.03
C VAL A 204 21.57 4.93 6.02
N GLU A 205 20.53 4.54 5.27
CA GLU A 205 20.10 3.14 5.13
C GLU A 205 21.13 2.28 4.37
N GLU A 206 21.78 2.82 3.32
CA GLU A 206 22.73 2.08 2.47
C GLU A 206 24.06 1.78 3.19
N PHE A 207 24.58 2.74 3.95
CA PHE A 207 25.89 2.62 4.58
C PHE A 207 25.82 2.28 6.08
N ASP A 208 24.61 1.99 6.60
CA ASP A 208 24.33 1.76 8.02
C ASP A 208 24.91 2.88 8.91
N LEU A 209 24.72 4.14 8.49
CA LEU A 209 25.35 5.29 9.16
C LEU A 209 24.86 5.44 10.62
N ASP A 210 23.70 4.87 10.95
CA ASP A 210 23.17 4.76 12.32
C ASP A 210 24.08 3.98 13.28
N LYS A 211 24.95 3.11 12.78
CA LYS A 211 25.88 2.31 13.59
C LYS A 211 27.23 2.99 13.82
N HIS A 212 27.45 4.18 13.24
CA HIS A 212 28.74 4.85 13.21
C HIS A 212 28.69 6.23 13.88
N LYS A 213 29.79 6.62 14.54
CA LYS A 213 29.88 7.91 15.25
C LYS A 213 29.95 9.12 14.32
N ASP A 214 30.50 8.95 13.12
CA ASP A 214 30.68 10.03 12.13
C ASP A 214 30.22 9.55 10.74
N PRO A 215 29.03 9.96 10.30
CA PRO A 215 28.48 9.56 9.01
C PRO A 215 29.35 9.99 7.80
N ILE A 216 29.99 11.16 7.88
CA ILE A 216 30.78 11.71 6.77
C ILE A 216 32.06 10.90 6.56
N VAL A 217 32.75 10.52 7.65
CA VAL A 217 33.99 9.73 7.54
C VAL A 217 33.74 8.38 6.87
N VAL A 218 32.62 7.73 7.18
CA VAL A 218 32.23 6.46 6.56
C VAL A 218 31.93 6.66 5.07
N LEU A 219 31.20 7.71 4.71
CA LEU A 219 30.90 8.04 3.32
C LEU A 219 32.17 8.36 2.53
N ASP A 220 33.12 9.10 3.11
CA ASP A 220 34.41 9.44 2.48
C ASP A 220 35.27 8.21 2.20
N GLN A 221 35.14 7.16 3.02
CA GLN A 221 35.84 5.89 2.82
C GLN A 221 35.14 4.98 1.80
N LYS A 222 33.80 4.93 1.83
CA LYS A 222 33.02 3.95 1.05
C LYS A 222 32.50 4.48 -0.29
N SER A 223 32.44 5.80 -0.49
CA SER A 223 31.97 6.43 -1.73
C SER A 223 32.74 7.72 -2.02
N LYS A 224 33.72 7.67 -2.92
CA LYS A 224 34.63 8.82 -3.17
C LYS A 224 33.92 10.10 -3.66
N TYR A 225 32.76 9.97 -4.31
CA TYR A 225 32.08 11.09 -4.99
C TYR A 225 30.66 11.38 -4.46
N TRP A 226 30.29 10.84 -3.28
CA TRP A 226 28.94 10.96 -2.73
C TRP A 226 28.42 12.41 -2.63
N ARG A 227 29.32 13.38 -2.40
CA ARG A 227 28.95 14.80 -2.28
C ARG A 227 28.37 15.35 -3.59
N ASN A 228 28.84 14.86 -4.74
CA ASN A 228 28.41 15.35 -6.06
C ASN A 228 26.94 15.06 -6.36
N GLU A 229 26.32 14.14 -5.60
CA GLU A 229 24.91 13.80 -5.72
C GLU A 229 23.99 14.85 -5.08
N PHE A 230 24.52 15.68 -4.17
CA PHE A 230 23.74 16.71 -3.49
C PHE A 230 23.64 17.99 -4.31
N PRO A 231 22.47 18.67 -4.32
CA PRO A 231 22.28 19.96 -4.98
C PRO A 231 22.96 21.14 -4.25
N LEU A 232 24.09 20.94 -3.57
CA LEU A 232 24.81 21.93 -2.76
C LEU A 232 26.20 22.21 -3.37
N PRO A 233 26.69 23.46 -3.42
CA PRO A 233 28.01 23.77 -3.98
C PRO A 233 29.09 23.39 -2.96
N ILE A 234 30.00 22.48 -3.34
CA ILE A 234 30.93 21.83 -2.39
C ILE A 234 32.29 22.55 -2.31
N ASP A 235 32.61 23.43 -3.26
CA ASP A 235 33.95 23.98 -3.48
C ASP A 235 34.29 25.21 -2.62
N ASP A 236 33.44 26.23 -2.53
CA ASP A 236 33.79 27.49 -1.84
C ASP A 236 33.48 27.49 -0.34
N ASP A 237 32.51 26.68 0.10
CA ASP A 237 31.94 26.70 1.46
C ASP A 237 31.91 25.31 2.09
N LYS A 238 32.93 24.50 1.77
CA LYS A 238 33.00 23.08 2.12
C LYS A 238 32.75 22.81 3.61
N GLU A 239 33.33 23.60 4.51
CA GLU A 239 33.16 23.40 5.96
C GLU A 239 31.72 23.62 6.43
N ILE A 240 31.03 24.63 5.89
CA ILE A 240 29.64 24.95 6.26
C ILE A 240 28.70 23.89 5.70
N VAL A 241 28.92 23.49 4.45
CA VAL A 241 28.13 22.44 3.78
C VAL A 241 28.36 21.08 4.46
N ASP A 242 29.60 20.71 4.77
CA ASP A 242 29.91 19.47 5.49
C ASP A 242 29.32 19.50 6.91
N LYS A 243 29.36 20.63 7.62
CA LYS A 243 28.71 20.77 8.94
C LYS A 243 27.20 20.61 8.85
N PHE A 244 26.57 21.23 7.84
CA PHE A 244 25.14 21.09 7.60
C PHE A 244 24.76 19.64 7.29
N LEU A 245 25.44 19.00 6.33
CA LEU A 245 25.20 17.61 5.96
C LEU A 245 25.44 16.65 7.13
N ARG A 246 26.49 16.87 7.93
CA ARG A 246 26.78 16.08 9.14
C ARG A 246 25.60 16.10 10.12
N ASN A 247 25.10 17.29 10.44
CA ASN A 247 23.95 17.44 11.35
C ASN A 247 22.69 16.76 10.79
N LEU A 248 22.47 16.85 9.47
CA LEU A 248 21.34 16.17 8.85
C LEU A 248 21.51 14.65 8.86
N PHE A 249 22.70 14.12 8.58
CA PHE A 249 22.97 12.68 8.67
C PHE A 249 22.83 12.15 10.09
N GLU A 250 23.32 12.89 11.10
CA GLU A 250 23.16 12.52 12.52
C GLU A 250 21.68 12.49 12.90
N SER A 251 20.93 13.54 12.56
CA SER A 251 19.49 13.57 12.85
C SER A 251 18.71 12.50 12.09
N ALA A 252 19.02 12.30 10.82
CA ALA A 252 18.41 11.24 10.02
C ALA A 252 18.75 9.86 10.58
N SER A 253 19.96 9.64 11.07
CA SER A 253 20.35 8.38 11.70
C SER A 253 19.53 8.10 12.97
N VAL A 254 19.32 9.11 13.81
CA VAL A 254 18.45 9.00 15.00
C VAL A 254 17.01 8.70 14.61
N GLU A 255 16.43 9.47 13.68
CA GLU A 255 15.04 9.26 13.24
C GLU A 255 14.86 7.94 12.49
N VAL A 256 15.81 7.54 11.65
CA VAL A 256 15.80 6.22 10.99
C VAL A 256 15.87 5.10 12.03
N THR A 257 16.65 5.25 13.10
CA THR A 257 16.72 4.23 14.16
C THR A 257 15.40 4.13 14.92
N LYS A 258 14.83 5.26 15.35
CA LYS A 258 13.49 5.30 15.98
C LYS A 258 12.42 4.67 15.07
N HIS A 259 12.45 5.00 13.79
CA HIS A 259 11.53 4.43 12.81
C HIS A 259 11.80 2.96 12.52
N LYS A 260 13.05 2.48 12.53
CA LYS A 260 13.38 1.05 12.43
C LYS A 260 12.78 0.30 13.62
N GLU A 261 12.98 0.79 14.84
CA GLU A 261 12.38 0.20 16.05
C GLU A 261 10.85 0.23 15.99
N PHE A 262 10.26 1.36 15.59
CA PHE A 262 8.81 1.49 15.42
C PHE A 262 8.26 0.52 14.37
N ARG A 263 8.91 0.41 13.19
CA ARG A 263 8.56 -0.53 12.11
C ARG A 263 8.85 -1.99 12.44
N GLN A 264 9.57 -2.28 13.51
CA GLN A 264 9.79 -3.65 14.00
C GLN A 264 8.80 -4.02 15.11
N SER A 265 8.09 -3.04 15.67
CA SER A 265 7.10 -3.25 16.73
C SER A 265 5.68 -3.28 16.17
N GLN A 266 4.88 -4.26 16.60
CA GLN A 266 3.42 -4.21 16.41
C GLN A 266 2.82 -3.23 17.43
N LYS A 267 2.13 -2.19 16.96
CA LYS A 267 1.57 -1.15 17.84
C LYS A 267 0.16 -0.73 17.41
N CYS A 268 -0.73 -0.63 18.38
CA CYS A 268 -2.09 -0.11 18.21
C CYS A 268 -2.27 1.18 19.01
N ILE A 269 -2.88 2.20 18.39
CA ILE A 269 -3.13 3.49 19.02
C ILE A 269 -4.59 3.85 18.78
N ASN A 270 -5.38 3.98 19.84
CA ASN A 270 -6.75 4.49 19.74
C ASN A 270 -6.74 6.02 19.79
N TYR A 271 -7.56 6.69 18.99
CA TYR A 271 -7.70 8.14 19.02
C TYR A 271 -9.09 8.59 18.56
N PHE A 272 -9.48 9.78 18.98
CA PHE A 272 -10.71 10.42 18.54
C PHE A 272 -10.51 11.32 17.32
N THR A 273 -11.59 11.50 16.55
CA THR A 273 -11.71 12.64 15.63
C THR A 273 -11.73 13.96 16.38
N GLU A 274 -11.36 15.07 15.72
CA GLU A 274 -11.32 16.42 16.33
C GLU A 274 -12.64 16.82 17.03
N ASN A 275 -13.77 16.31 16.56
CA ASN A 275 -15.11 16.58 17.08
C ASN A 275 -15.63 15.52 18.08
N PHE A 276 -14.79 14.57 18.50
CA PHE A 276 -15.15 13.45 19.39
C PHE A 276 -16.29 12.55 18.91
N GLN A 277 -16.69 12.61 17.62
CA GLN A 277 -17.81 11.81 17.12
C GLN A 277 -17.44 10.36 16.86
N HIS A 278 -16.19 10.09 16.48
CA HIS A 278 -15.75 8.77 16.05
C HIS A 278 -14.42 8.40 16.72
N LEU A 279 -14.32 7.13 17.10
CA LEU A 279 -13.11 6.52 17.63
C LEU A 279 -12.47 5.66 16.55
N PHE A 280 -11.16 5.81 16.38
CA PHE A 280 -10.36 5.03 15.45
C PHE A 280 -9.25 4.31 16.19
N THR A 281 -8.80 3.18 15.63
CA THR A 281 -7.59 2.48 16.05
C THR A 281 -6.62 2.45 14.87
N ALA A 282 -5.48 3.13 14.99
CA ALA A 282 -4.37 3.01 14.07
C ALA A 282 -3.57 1.75 14.40
N ILE A 283 -3.40 0.87 13.43
CA ILE A 283 -2.66 -0.39 13.52
C ILE A 283 -1.37 -0.23 12.73
N HIS A 284 -0.24 -0.44 13.39
CA HIS A 284 1.09 -0.46 12.79
C HIS A 284 1.64 -1.88 12.87
N LEU A 285 1.99 -2.44 11.72
CA LEU A 285 2.46 -3.81 11.60
C LEU A 285 3.95 -3.86 11.24
N PRO A 286 4.71 -4.80 11.81
CA PRO A 286 6.10 -5.02 11.45
C PRO A 286 6.25 -5.63 10.06
N GLN A 287 7.43 -5.54 9.45
CA GLN A 287 7.71 -6.14 8.14
C GLN A 287 7.49 -7.66 8.10
N GLU A 288 7.61 -8.34 9.23
CA GLU A 288 7.43 -9.78 9.36
C GLU A 288 6.47 -10.10 10.51
N LEU A 289 5.45 -10.91 10.21
CA LEU A 289 4.49 -11.42 11.18
C LEU A 289 4.57 -12.93 11.25
N ASN A 290 4.52 -13.47 12.46
CA ASN A 290 4.65 -14.89 12.72
C ASN A 290 3.31 -15.50 13.12
N PHE A 291 2.82 -16.44 12.32
CA PHE A 291 1.60 -17.19 12.56
C PHE A 291 1.94 -18.64 12.89
N LYS A 292 1.28 -19.21 13.89
CA LYS A 292 1.46 -20.60 14.31
C LYS A 292 0.62 -21.50 13.43
N VAL A 293 1.17 -22.67 13.08
CA VAL A 293 0.46 -23.69 12.32
C VAL A 293 0.60 -25.07 12.96
N ASP A 294 -0.41 -25.90 12.76
CA ASP A 294 -0.40 -27.31 13.17
C ASP A 294 0.68 -28.09 12.40
N GLN A 295 1.15 -29.20 12.97
CA GLN A 295 2.31 -29.95 12.43
C GLN A 295 2.09 -30.53 11.02
N ASP A 296 0.83 -30.65 10.59
CA ASP A 296 0.44 -31.22 9.30
C ASP A 296 0.06 -30.16 8.26
N PHE A 297 0.21 -28.86 8.56
CA PHE A 297 -0.12 -27.79 7.63
C PHE A 297 1.03 -27.55 6.64
N GLU A 298 0.81 -27.85 5.37
CA GLU A 298 1.73 -27.51 4.28
C GLU A 298 1.27 -26.24 3.55
N LEU A 299 2.19 -25.29 3.40
CA LEU A 299 1.94 -24.02 2.73
C LEU A 299 2.24 -24.16 1.23
N PHE A 300 1.21 -24.13 0.38
CA PHE A 300 1.37 -24.21 -1.08
C PHE A 300 1.32 -22.85 -1.79
N LYS A 301 0.86 -21.80 -1.09
CA LYS A 301 0.74 -20.43 -1.60
C LYS A 301 1.89 -19.58 -1.10
N THR A 302 2.42 -18.71 -1.96
CA THR A 302 3.42 -17.71 -1.55
C THR A 302 2.78 -16.41 -1.03
N ARG A 303 1.44 -16.33 -1.00
CA ARG A 303 0.68 -15.13 -0.64
C ARG A 303 -0.52 -15.50 0.24
N GLY A 304 -0.87 -14.60 1.17
CA GLY A 304 -2.07 -14.69 2.01
C GLY A 304 -2.55 -13.32 2.42
N GLN A 305 -3.80 -13.23 2.85
CA GLN A 305 -4.41 -11.98 3.25
C GLN A 305 -4.29 -11.75 4.75
N LEU A 306 -3.96 -10.53 5.12
CA LEU A 306 -4.06 -10.05 6.48
C LEU A 306 -5.33 -9.23 6.61
N VAL A 307 -6.20 -9.66 7.52
CA VAL A 307 -7.47 -9.00 7.80
C VAL A 307 -7.58 -8.69 9.29
N VAL A 308 -8.37 -7.69 9.65
CA VAL A 308 -8.71 -7.41 11.05
C VAL A 308 -10.17 -7.68 11.31
N LYS A 309 -10.43 -8.37 12.43
CA LYS A 309 -11.78 -8.61 12.96
C LYS A 309 -11.96 -7.83 14.25
N GLU A 310 -13.04 -7.06 14.35
CA GLU A 310 -13.48 -6.42 15.59
C GLU A 310 -14.34 -7.41 16.38
N GLY A 311 -13.74 -8.05 17.38
CA GLY A 311 -14.24 -9.27 18.03
C GLY A 311 -13.93 -10.53 17.21
N TRP A 312 -13.86 -11.70 17.87
CA TRP A 312 -13.46 -12.96 17.21
C TRP A 312 -14.44 -13.38 16.09
N GLN A 313 -15.73 -13.14 16.29
CA GLN A 313 -16.77 -13.37 15.30
C GLN A 313 -17.13 -12.10 14.52
N GLY A 314 -16.28 -11.07 14.59
CA GLY A 314 -16.41 -9.87 13.80
C GLY A 314 -16.23 -10.15 12.32
N ARG A 315 -16.74 -9.24 11.49
CA ARG A 315 -16.50 -9.25 10.05
C ARG A 315 -15.01 -9.03 9.77
N SER A 316 -14.49 -9.70 8.74
CA SER A 316 -13.14 -9.49 8.23
C SER A 316 -13.08 -8.13 7.53
N GLN A 317 -12.17 -7.27 7.96
CA GLN A 317 -11.80 -6.05 7.25
C GLN A 317 -10.42 -6.26 6.64
N PHE A 318 -10.33 -6.22 5.31
CA PHE A 318 -9.07 -6.38 4.62
C PHE A 318 -8.07 -5.29 5.04
N LEU A 319 -6.82 -5.68 5.35
CA LEU A 319 -5.73 -4.76 5.58
C LEU A 319 -4.74 -4.75 4.42
N CYS A 320 -4.05 -5.88 4.21
CA CYS A 320 -3.01 -6.00 3.19
C CYS A 320 -2.75 -7.48 2.83
N VAL A 321 -1.91 -7.72 1.83
CA VAL A 321 -1.45 -9.06 1.46
C VAL A 321 -0.03 -9.26 1.99
N GLY A 322 0.20 -10.40 2.65
CA GLY A 322 1.51 -10.84 3.10
C GLY A 322 2.11 -11.90 2.16
N TYR A 323 3.42 -11.83 1.95
CA TYR A 323 4.19 -12.87 1.27
C TYR A 323 4.56 -13.95 2.27
N LEU A 324 4.08 -15.16 2.03
CA LEU A 324 4.17 -16.26 2.97
C LEU A 324 5.42 -17.07 2.71
N SER A 325 6.14 -17.38 3.77
CA SER A 325 7.15 -18.42 3.79
C SER A 325 6.93 -19.35 4.97
N HIS A 326 7.32 -20.62 4.84
CA HIS A 326 7.21 -21.59 5.92
C HIS A 326 8.58 -21.76 6.60
N GLN A 327 8.63 -21.53 7.91
CA GLN A 327 9.84 -21.66 8.72
C GLN A 327 9.50 -22.35 10.05
N ASP A 328 10.08 -23.50 10.35
CA ASP A 328 10.03 -24.17 11.66
C ASP A 328 8.66 -24.15 12.39
N LYS A 329 7.62 -24.68 11.73
CA LYS A 329 6.22 -24.75 12.23
C LYS A 329 5.52 -23.38 12.39
N LYS A 330 6.00 -22.38 11.66
CA LYS A 330 5.39 -21.07 11.57
C LYS A 330 5.25 -20.68 10.11
N ILE A 331 4.21 -19.90 9.84
CA ILE A 331 4.13 -19.12 8.61
C ILE A 331 4.64 -17.73 8.94
N VAL A 332 5.66 -17.31 8.23
CA VAL A 332 6.14 -15.93 8.24
C VAL A 332 5.43 -15.20 7.12
N ALA A 333 4.59 -14.23 7.48
CA ALA A 333 3.98 -13.31 6.54
C ALA A 333 4.80 -12.03 6.49
N GLU A 334 5.52 -11.84 5.38
CA GLU A 334 6.26 -10.62 5.10
C GLU A 334 5.36 -9.59 4.44
N ILE A 335 5.26 -8.40 5.03
CA ILE A 335 4.50 -7.27 4.49
C ILE A 335 5.44 -6.16 4.04
N ASN A 336 4.99 -5.38 3.07
CA ASN A 336 5.78 -4.28 2.53
C ASN A 336 6.04 -3.23 3.62
N ARG A 337 7.27 -2.71 3.66
CA ARG A 337 7.88 -1.83 4.68
C ARG A 337 6.88 -1.09 5.61
N GLY A 338 6.63 -1.62 6.81
CA GLY A 338 5.92 -0.93 7.89
C GLY A 338 4.53 -0.46 7.48
N PHE A 339 3.55 -1.37 7.52
CA PHE A 339 2.17 -1.08 7.13
C PHE A 339 1.42 -0.37 8.27
N SER A 340 0.72 0.72 7.95
CA SER A 340 -0.20 1.39 8.86
C SER A 340 -1.59 1.51 8.27
N SER A 341 -2.62 1.16 9.05
CA SER A 341 -4.02 1.34 8.65
C SER A 341 -4.86 1.81 9.83
N GLU A 342 -5.85 2.64 9.54
CA GLU A 342 -6.80 3.15 10.53
C GLU A 342 -8.12 2.38 10.44
N ILE A 343 -8.61 1.89 11.57
CA ILE A 343 -9.88 1.18 11.67
C ILE A 343 -10.86 2.01 12.49
N ARG A 344 -12.00 2.34 11.88
CA ARG A 344 -13.12 2.96 12.60
C ARG A 344 -13.77 1.93 13.53
N ARG A 345 -13.81 2.22 14.82
CA ARG A 345 -14.37 1.32 15.84
C ARG A 345 -15.88 1.37 15.84
N LYS A 346 -16.54 0.22 15.61
CA LYS A 346 -17.99 0.06 15.72
C LYS A 346 -18.37 -0.47 17.10
N VAL A 347 -17.55 -1.36 17.66
CA VAL A 347 -17.71 -1.97 18.99
C VAL A 347 -16.40 -1.82 19.77
N TYR A 348 -16.21 -0.64 20.37
CA TYR A 348 -14.96 -0.26 21.03
C TYR A 348 -14.61 -1.10 22.27
N THR A 349 -15.57 -1.81 22.86
CA THR A 349 -15.35 -2.75 23.97
C THR A 349 -14.72 -4.07 23.54
N GLU A 350 -14.78 -4.41 22.24
CA GLU A 350 -14.16 -5.61 21.70
C GLU A 350 -12.66 -5.43 21.40
N LYS A 351 -11.93 -6.55 21.39
CA LYS A 351 -10.55 -6.56 20.91
C LYS A 351 -10.51 -6.64 19.39
N LEU A 352 -9.43 -6.13 18.80
CA LEU A 352 -9.12 -6.38 17.39
C LEU A 352 -8.25 -7.62 17.27
N TYR A 353 -8.53 -8.44 16.25
CA TYR A 353 -7.75 -9.63 15.93
C TYR A 353 -7.20 -9.51 14.52
N LEU A 354 -5.88 -9.58 14.38
CA LEU A 354 -5.20 -9.65 13.09
C LEU A 354 -5.15 -11.11 12.64
N CYS A 355 -5.85 -11.46 11.58
CA CYS A 355 -6.00 -12.83 11.09
C CYS A 355 -5.24 -13.01 9.78
N LEU A 356 -4.54 -14.14 9.63
CA LEU A 356 -4.02 -14.60 8.35
C LEU A 356 -5.09 -15.49 7.68
N GLU A 357 -5.58 -15.05 6.53
CA GLU A 357 -6.58 -15.78 5.73
C GLU A 357 -5.97 -16.24 4.40
N ILE A 358 -6.18 -17.52 4.07
CA ILE A 358 -5.78 -18.15 2.80
C ILE A 358 -7.00 -18.89 2.28
N ASP A 359 -7.39 -18.65 1.02
CA ASP A 359 -8.55 -19.26 0.36
C ASP A 359 -9.87 -19.14 1.17
N GLY A 360 -10.07 -17.99 1.84
CA GLY A 360 -11.24 -17.71 2.68
C GLY A 360 -11.25 -18.44 4.02
N LEU A 361 -10.14 -19.07 4.42
CA LEU A 361 -9.98 -19.73 5.71
C LEU A 361 -8.98 -18.97 6.59
N THR A 362 -9.40 -18.61 7.80
CA THR A 362 -8.47 -18.14 8.85
C THR A 362 -7.56 -19.29 9.28
N ILE A 363 -6.26 -19.13 9.01
CA ILE A 363 -5.22 -20.09 9.38
C ILE A 363 -4.82 -19.90 10.84
N ASP A 364 -4.50 -18.66 11.22
CA ASP A 364 -4.15 -18.28 12.59
C ASP A 364 -4.41 -16.78 12.81
N HIS A 365 -4.28 -16.31 14.05
CA HIS A 365 -4.53 -14.93 14.44
C HIS A 365 -3.57 -14.41 15.52
N ILE A 366 -3.40 -13.09 15.53
CA ILE A 366 -2.68 -12.33 16.54
C ILE A 366 -3.68 -11.40 17.22
N GLU A 367 -3.83 -11.53 18.53
CA GLU A 367 -4.63 -10.60 19.33
C GLU A 367 -3.91 -9.25 19.43
N LEU A 368 -4.60 -8.16 19.08
CA LEU A 368 -4.05 -6.82 19.17
C LEU A 368 -4.29 -6.26 20.58
N GLU A 369 -3.21 -6.00 21.31
CA GLU A 369 -3.29 -5.47 22.67
C GLU A 369 -3.76 -4.01 22.69
N HIS A 370 -4.33 -3.59 23.82
CA HIS A 370 -4.80 -2.21 24.06
C HIS A 370 -5.89 -1.70 23.10
N THR A 371 -6.57 -2.56 22.37
CA THR A 371 -7.65 -2.14 21.45
C THR A 371 -9.02 -2.10 22.11
N ALA A 372 -9.26 -2.84 23.19
CA ALA A 372 -10.55 -2.86 23.88
C ALA A 372 -10.62 -1.73 24.94
N LEU A 373 -11.60 -0.83 24.79
CA LEU A 373 -11.83 0.33 25.65
C LEU A 373 -13.20 0.21 26.34
N ASP A 374 -13.22 0.25 27.67
CA ASP A 374 -14.40 0.03 28.51
C ASP A 374 -14.95 1.36 29.07
N PHE A 375 -15.65 2.11 28.21
CA PHE A 375 -16.25 3.39 28.58
C PHE A 375 -17.41 3.25 29.58
N ASP A 376 -18.05 2.07 29.61
CA ASP A 376 -19.23 1.80 30.42
C ASP A 376 -18.90 1.73 31.91
N THR A 377 -17.69 1.28 32.27
CA THR A 377 -17.35 0.96 33.66
C THR A 377 -16.11 1.65 34.19
N LEU A 378 -15.21 2.10 33.31
CA LEU A 378 -13.93 2.68 33.70
C LEU A 378 -13.77 4.12 33.21
N PRO A 379 -13.08 4.97 33.98
CA PRO A 379 -12.60 6.23 33.44
C PRO A 379 -11.49 5.98 32.42
N ILE A 380 -11.47 6.73 31.32
CA ILE A 380 -10.52 6.56 30.22
C ILE A 380 -9.80 7.86 29.92
N GLY A 381 -8.46 7.85 29.97
CA GLY A 381 -7.60 9.01 29.71
C GLY A 381 -7.14 9.13 28.27
N PHE A 382 -7.14 10.37 27.76
CA PHE A 382 -6.67 10.75 26.42
C PHE A 382 -5.80 12.01 26.47
N THR A 383 -4.86 12.15 25.54
CA THR A 383 -4.03 13.36 25.40
C THR A 383 -4.86 14.56 24.94
N ILE A 384 -4.42 15.79 25.27
CA ILE A 384 -5.00 17.02 24.71
C ILE A 384 -4.27 17.36 23.40
N ALA A 385 -4.87 17.01 22.27
CA ALA A 385 -4.35 17.32 20.94
C ALA A 385 -5.52 17.46 19.95
N LYS A 386 -5.24 17.88 18.70
CA LYS A 386 -6.24 17.87 17.61
C LYS A 386 -6.88 16.47 17.47
N GLN A 387 -6.07 15.42 17.52
CA GLN A 387 -6.53 14.04 17.61
C GLN A 387 -6.14 13.47 18.99
N PRO A 388 -7.04 13.49 19.98
CA PRO A 388 -6.80 12.94 21.31
C PRO A 388 -6.46 11.45 21.24
N LYS A 389 -5.29 11.06 21.73
CA LYS A 389 -4.79 9.66 21.73
C LYS A 389 -5.02 9.01 23.08
N TYR A 390 -5.40 7.74 23.09
CA TYR A 390 -5.57 6.95 24.30
C TYR A 390 -4.28 6.83 25.10
N ILE A 391 -4.39 7.01 26.42
CA ILE A 391 -3.30 6.86 27.39
C ILE A 391 -3.47 5.56 28.18
N ALA A 392 -4.57 5.49 28.96
CA ALA A 392 -4.85 4.38 29.88
C ALA A 392 -6.34 4.39 30.27
N GLN A 393 -6.81 3.32 30.92
CA GLN A 393 -8.16 3.21 31.48
C GLN A 393 -8.12 2.63 32.90
N GLY A 394 -9.08 2.98 33.75
CA GLY A 394 -9.12 2.59 35.17
C GLY A 394 -8.29 3.51 36.07
N ALA A 395 -7.65 2.97 37.10
CA ALA A 395 -6.70 3.73 37.92
C ALA A 395 -5.36 3.84 37.18
N PHE A 396 -4.86 5.06 36.97
CA PHE A 396 -3.58 5.26 36.30
C PHE A 396 -2.89 6.57 36.67
N LYS A 397 -1.57 6.59 36.46
CA LYS A 397 -0.72 7.78 36.53
C LYS A 397 -0.14 8.05 35.15
N THR A 398 0.01 9.30 34.75
CA THR A 398 0.50 9.69 33.42
C THR A 398 1.53 10.81 33.50
N GLN A 399 2.43 10.86 32.52
CA GLN A 399 3.41 11.94 32.35
C GLN A 399 2.78 13.26 31.92
N GLU A 400 1.64 13.20 31.24
CA GLU A 400 0.92 14.38 30.78
C GLU A 400 0.47 15.23 31.98
N THR A 401 0.69 16.55 31.92
CA THR A 401 0.29 17.48 32.97
C THR A 401 -1.22 17.75 32.98
N GLU A 402 -1.84 17.64 31.81
CA GLU A 402 -3.28 17.79 31.60
C GLU A 402 -3.77 16.70 30.63
N ILE A 403 -4.94 16.13 30.87
CA ILE A 403 -5.54 15.10 30.01
C ILE A 403 -7.04 15.32 29.82
N LEU A 404 -7.60 14.69 28.79
CA LEU A 404 -9.04 14.48 28.65
C LEU A 404 -9.42 13.15 29.30
N LEU A 405 -10.35 13.18 30.24
CA LEU A 405 -10.86 12.01 30.94
C LEU A 405 -12.32 11.78 30.57
N SER A 406 -12.62 10.60 30.05
CA SER A 406 -13.99 10.13 29.90
C SER A 406 -14.45 9.49 31.20
N LEU A 407 -15.67 9.81 31.65
CA LEU A 407 -16.28 9.19 32.82
C LEU A 407 -17.45 8.27 32.41
N PRO A 408 -17.64 7.13 33.10
CA PRO A 408 -18.88 6.35 33.07
C PRO A 408 -20.10 7.21 33.43
N ILE A 409 -21.29 6.86 32.92
CA ILE A 409 -22.53 7.65 33.06
C ILE A 409 -22.88 7.96 34.52
N ASP A 410 -22.63 7.02 35.44
CA ASP A 410 -22.98 7.14 36.86
C ASP A 410 -21.78 7.50 37.76
N ALA A 411 -20.64 7.87 37.17
CA ALA A 411 -19.45 8.28 37.91
C ALA A 411 -19.39 9.80 38.12
N SER A 412 -18.86 10.22 39.26
CA SER A 412 -18.68 11.64 39.60
C SER A 412 -17.30 11.91 40.20
N PHE A 413 -16.85 13.15 40.13
CA PHE A 413 -15.63 13.56 40.81
C PHE A 413 -15.89 13.76 42.30
N ASP A 414 -14.98 13.27 43.14
CA ASP A 414 -14.96 13.63 44.56
C ASP A 414 -14.37 15.04 44.73
N LEU A 415 -15.26 16.03 44.85
CA LEU A 415 -14.89 17.44 44.94
C LEU A 415 -14.55 17.90 46.36
N THR A 416 -14.43 16.98 47.34
CA THR A 416 -14.27 17.35 48.74
C THR A 416 -12.90 17.97 49.10
N ASN A 417 -11.88 17.80 48.24
CA ASN A 417 -10.50 18.28 48.49
C ASN A 417 -9.73 18.82 47.25
N SER A 418 -10.38 19.13 46.12
CA SER A 418 -9.69 19.59 44.90
C SER A 418 -9.78 21.10 44.69
N GLU A 419 -8.64 21.80 44.53
CA GLU A 419 -8.61 23.23 44.15
C GLU A 419 -8.94 23.45 42.65
N ASP A 420 -8.76 22.42 41.81
CA ASP A 420 -8.99 22.48 40.36
C ASP A 420 -10.29 21.76 39.96
N HIS A 421 -11.18 22.47 39.28
CA HIS A 421 -12.47 21.94 38.84
C HIS A 421 -12.39 21.32 37.43
N PRO A 422 -12.80 20.06 37.25
CA PRO A 422 -12.89 19.43 35.93
C PRO A 422 -13.82 20.20 34.99
N GLN A 423 -13.34 20.54 33.79
CA GLN A 423 -14.14 21.25 32.79
C GLN A 423 -14.64 20.28 31.73
N GLN A 424 -15.95 20.22 31.48
CA GLN A 424 -16.49 19.42 30.37
C GLN A 424 -16.12 20.08 29.02
N VAL A 425 -15.50 19.31 28.12
CA VAL A 425 -15.01 19.79 26.81
C VAL A 425 -15.83 19.22 25.65
N GLY A 426 -16.47 18.07 25.84
CA GLY A 426 -17.25 17.41 24.81
C GLY A 426 -17.91 16.13 25.29
N GLY A 427 -18.34 15.30 24.34
CA GLY A 427 -18.90 13.98 24.63
C GLY A 427 -18.74 13.03 23.45
N PHE A 428 -18.65 11.74 23.77
CA PHE A 428 -18.62 10.64 22.82
C PHE A 428 -19.77 9.69 23.15
N GLN A 429 -20.69 9.51 22.20
CA GLN A 429 -21.95 8.80 22.44
C GLN A 429 -22.70 9.36 23.67
N ASN A 430 -22.82 8.57 24.74
CA ASN A 430 -23.47 8.96 25.99
C ASN A 430 -22.46 9.33 27.09
N PHE A 431 -21.16 9.36 26.79
CA PHE A 431 -20.09 9.62 27.74
C PHE A 431 -19.59 11.05 27.63
N ASN A 432 -19.39 11.70 28.77
CA ASN A 432 -18.83 13.05 28.83
C ASN A 432 -17.30 13.01 28.93
N LEU A 433 -16.64 13.98 28.28
CA LEU A 433 -15.20 14.18 28.33
C LEU A 433 -14.88 15.43 29.12
N TYR A 434 -14.02 15.28 30.14
CA TYR A 434 -13.59 16.34 31.04
C TYR A 434 -12.10 16.61 30.90
N LYS A 435 -11.70 17.87 30.88
CA LYS A 435 -10.31 18.26 31.05
C LYS A 435 -9.97 18.21 32.54
N ILE A 436 -8.91 17.48 32.87
CA ILE A 436 -8.39 17.36 34.24
C ILE A 436 -6.89 17.59 34.29
N ASN A 437 -6.42 17.97 35.47
CA ASN A 437 -5.02 18.13 35.84
C ASN A 437 -4.81 17.60 37.28
N GLY A 438 -3.55 17.47 37.68
CA GLY A 438 -3.20 17.04 39.04
C GLY A 438 -3.74 15.65 39.41
N LEU A 439 -4.13 15.49 40.67
CA LEU A 439 -4.69 14.27 41.23
C LEU A 439 -6.21 14.37 41.31
N GLN A 440 -6.92 13.39 40.77
CA GLN A 440 -8.39 13.33 40.77
C GLN A 440 -8.88 12.00 41.34
N HIS A 441 -9.92 12.07 42.17
CA HIS A 441 -10.63 10.92 42.71
C HIS A 441 -12.01 10.81 42.07
N ILE A 442 -12.34 9.63 41.55
CA ILE A 442 -13.55 9.37 40.79
C ILE A 442 -14.40 8.38 41.57
N LEU A 443 -15.57 8.83 42.01
CA LEU A 443 -16.56 8.01 42.69
C LEU A 443 -17.43 7.31 41.67
N THR A 444 -17.48 5.98 41.75
CA THR A 444 -18.37 5.14 40.94
C THR A 444 -19.71 4.93 41.66
N GLN A 445 -20.73 4.48 40.94
CA GLN A 445 -22.09 4.25 41.45
C GLN A 445 -22.15 3.38 42.72
N ASP A 446 -21.22 2.43 42.86
CA ASP A 446 -21.17 1.51 44.01
C ASP A 446 -20.49 2.11 45.26
N GLY A 447 -20.08 3.40 45.22
CA GLY A 447 -19.37 4.08 46.31
C GLY A 447 -17.85 3.84 46.34
N ASP A 448 -17.31 3.18 45.32
CA ASP A 448 -15.89 2.91 45.16
C ASP A 448 -15.16 4.10 44.50
N SER A 449 -13.95 4.43 44.98
CA SER A 449 -13.09 5.50 44.45
C SER A 449 -11.99 4.96 43.53
N ILE A 450 -11.76 5.61 42.38
CA ILE A 450 -10.69 5.35 41.41
C ILE A 450 -9.78 6.58 41.32
N GLU A 451 -8.47 6.38 41.38
CA GLU A 451 -7.47 7.46 41.35
C GLU A 451 -6.87 7.66 39.95
N VAL A 452 -6.81 8.91 39.50
CA VAL A 452 -6.10 9.32 38.27
C VAL A 452 -5.16 10.47 38.58
N LYS A 453 -3.86 10.30 38.25
CA LYS A 453 -2.81 11.32 38.54
C LYS A 453 -2.07 11.77 37.28
N CYS A 454 -2.03 13.09 37.07
CA CYS A 454 -1.29 13.76 36.00
C CYS A 454 0.11 14.21 36.48
N GLY A 455 1.06 14.39 35.56
CA GLY A 455 2.40 14.90 35.84
C GLY A 455 3.32 13.93 36.63
N HIS A 456 3.20 12.63 36.40
CA HIS A 456 4.04 11.58 36.99
C HIS A 456 5.29 11.27 36.14
N ASP A 457 6.36 10.70 36.71
CA ASP A 457 7.61 10.43 35.96
C ASP A 457 7.42 9.41 34.82
N LYS A 458 6.48 8.47 34.98
CA LYS A 458 6.13 7.42 34.01
C LYS A 458 4.64 7.13 34.04
N THR A 459 4.12 6.67 32.90
CA THR A 459 2.75 6.18 32.81
C THR A 459 2.66 4.79 33.46
N GLU A 460 1.80 4.67 34.46
CA GLU A 460 1.58 3.46 35.26
C GLU A 460 0.09 3.14 35.29
N PHE A 461 -0.29 1.90 34.97
CA PHE A 461 -1.67 1.42 35.03
C PHE A 461 -1.71 -0.09 35.21
N GLU A 462 -2.79 -0.59 35.81
CA GLU A 462 -2.98 -2.02 36.10
C GLU A 462 -3.76 -2.74 35.00
N GLN A 463 -3.52 -4.05 34.85
CA GLN A 463 -4.24 -4.89 33.89
C GLN A 463 -4.74 -6.20 34.52
N LEU A 464 -6.01 -6.54 34.25
CA LEU A 464 -6.57 -7.83 34.64
C LEU A 464 -6.20 -8.94 33.65
N LEU A 465 -5.32 -9.84 34.08
CA LEU A 465 -4.98 -11.07 33.37
C LEU A 465 -5.67 -12.29 33.99
N PHE A 466 -6.63 -12.89 33.30
CA PHE A 466 -7.35 -14.09 33.73
C PHE A 466 -6.72 -15.38 33.18
N ARG A 467 -6.92 -16.51 33.85
CA ARG A 467 -6.55 -17.85 33.32
C ARG A 467 -7.50 -18.26 32.21
N ALA A 468 -6.94 -18.74 31.09
CA ALA A 468 -7.70 -19.04 29.89
C ALA A 468 -8.64 -20.26 29.98
N HIS A 469 -8.40 -21.20 30.90
CA HIS A 469 -9.09 -22.51 30.93
C HIS A 469 -10.61 -22.43 31.22
N ASN A 470 -11.10 -21.32 31.82
CA ASN A 470 -12.52 -21.14 32.16
C ASN A 470 -13.20 -20.09 31.28
N LEU A 471 -12.55 -19.55 30.24
CA LEU A 471 -13.20 -18.58 29.35
C LEU A 471 -14.17 -19.30 28.41
N SER A 472 -15.41 -18.81 28.36
CA SER A 472 -16.42 -19.27 27.42
C SER A 472 -16.18 -18.68 26.03
N GLN A 473 -16.45 -19.47 24.98
CA GLN A 473 -16.41 -19.03 23.59
C GLN A 473 -17.76 -18.47 23.09
N LEU A 474 -18.78 -18.43 23.96
CA LEU A 474 -20.10 -17.92 23.61
C LEU A 474 -20.07 -16.40 23.42
N LYS A 475 -20.81 -15.90 22.42
CA LYS A 475 -20.94 -14.47 22.14
C LYS A 475 -21.96 -13.85 23.08
N THR A 476 -21.49 -13.20 24.14
CA THR A 476 -22.34 -12.62 25.18
C THR A 476 -22.18 -11.10 25.29
N THR A 477 -23.06 -10.44 26.04
CA THR A 477 -22.91 -9.02 26.39
C THR A 477 -23.03 -8.84 27.90
N PRO A 478 -21.94 -8.49 28.62
CA PRO A 478 -20.57 -8.22 28.13
C PRO A 478 -19.88 -9.45 27.51
N SER A 479 -18.82 -9.26 26.71
CA SER A 479 -18.20 -10.37 25.95
C SER A 479 -17.31 -11.30 26.75
N MET A 480 -16.84 -10.86 27.91
CA MET A 480 -16.04 -11.71 28.80
C MET A 480 -16.95 -12.62 29.62
N ALA A 481 -17.07 -13.88 29.20
CA ALA A 481 -17.84 -14.91 29.90
C ALA A 481 -16.94 -16.04 30.41
N PHE A 482 -17.27 -16.58 31.58
CA PHE A 482 -16.55 -17.67 32.23
C PHE A 482 -17.47 -18.86 32.49
N THR A 483 -17.01 -20.08 32.24
CA THR A 483 -17.63 -21.31 32.72
C THR A 483 -17.12 -21.63 34.13
N GLY A 484 -17.94 -21.35 35.14
CA GLY A 484 -17.52 -21.36 36.55
C GLY A 484 -16.83 -20.06 36.99
N LYS A 485 -16.21 -20.08 38.18
CA LYS A 485 -15.59 -18.89 38.76
C LYS A 485 -14.34 -18.45 37.97
N PRO A 486 -14.15 -17.13 37.71
CA PRO A 486 -12.94 -16.60 37.11
C PRO A 486 -11.75 -16.69 38.08
N VAL A 487 -10.55 -16.87 37.51
CA VAL A 487 -9.29 -17.02 38.27
C VAL A 487 -8.22 -16.13 37.63
N LEU A 488 -7.47 -15.38 38.46
CA LEU A 488 -6.39 -14.50 37.99
C LEU A 488 -5.11 -15.28 37.67
N ARG A 489 -4.32 -14.72 36.75
CA ARG A 489 -2.99 -15.20 36.38
C ARG A 489 -1.90 -14.66 37.31
N ASN A 490 -2.07 -13.44 37.83
CA ASN A 490 -1.14 -12.78 38.73
C ASN A 490 -1.29 -13.31 40.17
N TYR A 491 -0.18 -13.46 40.89
CA TYR A 491 -0.14 -13.93 42.28
C TYR A 491 -0.20 -12.72 43.23
N GLY A 492 -1.18 -12.66 44.13
CA GLY A 492 -1.24 -11.69 45.24
C GLY A 492 -2.57 -10.94 45.37
N ASP A 493 -3.23 -10.65 44.24
CA ASP A 493 -4.47 -9.86 44.23
C ASP A 493 -5.72 -10.74 44.26
N LYS A 494 -6.79 -10.23 44.88
CA LYS A 494 -8.07 -10.92 45.02
C LYS A 494 -9.18 -10.23 44.22
N LEU A 495 -10.08 -11.05 43.68
CA LEU A 495 -11.30 -10.57 43.02
C LEU A 495 -12.42 -10.44 44.05
N TYR A 496 -13.10 -9.31 44.01
CA TYR A 496 -14.23 -9.02 44.88
C TYR A 496 -15.52 -8.83 44.08
N LEU A 497 -16.63 -9.27 44.66
CA LEU A 497 -17.99 -8.93 44.25
C LEU A 497 -18.54 -7.94 45.29
N GLY A 498 -18.53 -6.65 44.97
CA GLY A 498 -18.72 -5.60 45.96
C GLY A 498 -17.63 -5.65 47.04
N GLN A 499 -18.02 -5.97 48.28
CA GLN A 499 -17.08 -6.12 49.40
C GLN A 499 -16.71 -7.58 49.73
N GLN A 500 -17.30 -8.57 49.07
CA GLN A 500 -17.07 -9.99 49.38
C GLN A 500 -16.01 -10.61 48.45
N ASP A 501 -15.13 -11.43 49.02
CA ASP A 501 -14.15 -12.22 48.27
C ASP A 501 -14.90 -13.22 47.36
N LEU A 502 -14.64 -13.18 46.06
CA LEU A 502 -15.33 -14.01 45.05
C LEU A 502 -15.18 -15.51 45.34
N GLU A 503 -14.06 -15.94 45.93
CA GLU A 503 -13.87 -17.36 46.29
C GLU A 503 -14.86 -17.82 47.35
N SER A 504 -15.29 -16.93 48.25
CA SER A 504 -16.21 -17.23 49.35
C SER A 504 -17.68 -17.34 48.95
N VAL A 505 -18.09 -16.77 47.80
CA VAL A 505 -19.50 -16.72 47.38
C VAL A 505 -19.91 -17.98 46.60
N PRO A 506 -20.99 -18.69 46.94
CA PRO A 506 -21.46 -19.86 46.17
C PRO A 506 -21.76 -19.55 44.70
N LEU A 507 -21.35 -20.44 43.78
CA LEU A 507 -21.46 -20.21 42.32
C LEU A 507 -22.89 -19.90 41.85
N HIS A 508 -23.90 -20.56 42.40
CA HIS A 508 -25.30 -20.40 41.98
C HIS A 508 -25.89 -19.01 42.27
N LEU A 509 -25.27 -18.22 43.17
CA LEU A 509 -25.68 -16.85 43.49
C LEU A 509 -25.02 -15.80 42.60
N ILE A 510 -23.95 -16.16 41.90
CA ILE A 510 -23.16 -15.25 41.06
C ILE A 510 -23.31 -15.55 39.57
N LEU A 511 -24.25 -16.41 39.17
CA LEU A 511 -24.52 -16.69 37.76
C LEU A 511 -25.07 -15.43 37.05
N GLY A 512 -24.82 -15.32 35.74
CA GLY A 512 -25.24 -14.18 34.93
C GLY A 512 -24.20 -13.05 34.91
N LYS A 513 -24.64 -11.84 34.54
CA LYS A 513 -23.81 -10.65 34.50
C LYS A 513 -23.40 -10.22 35.92
N GLN A 514 -22.11 -10.08 36.16
CA GLN A 514 -21.52 -9.68 37.45
C GLN A 514 -20.48 -8.58 37.26
N MET A 515 -20.34 -7.71 38.27
CA MET A 515 -19.27 -6.71 38.35
C MET A 515 -18.17 -7.23 39.27
N LEU A 516 -16.96 -7.40 38.74
CA LEU A 516 -15.79 -7.80 39.52
C LEU A 516 -14.89 -6.60 39.77
N THR A 517 -14.36 -6.50 40.99
CA THR A 517 -13.42 -5.45 41.39
C THR A 517 -12.10 -6.07 41.83
N LEU A 518 -11.00 -5.59 41.26
CA LEU A 518 -9.65 -5.90 41.72
C LEU A 518 -9.28 -4.90 42.80
N LYS A 519 -8.91 -5.40 43.98
CA LYS A 519 -8.41 -4.58 45.08
C LYS A 519 -6.97 -4.94 45.41
N ASN A 520 -6.15 -3.92 45.65
CA ASN A 520 -4.80 -4.14 46.18
C ASN A 520 -4.84 -4.53 47.67
N LEU A 521 -3.68 -4.84 48.26
CA LEU A 521 -3.57 -5.20 49.68
C LEU A 521 -4.04 -4.08 50.64
N ASN A 522 -4.08 -2.83 50.19
CA ASN A 522 -4.58 -1.68 50.96
C ASN A 522 -6.11 -1.52 50.84
N GLY A 523 -6.78 -2.34 50.03
CA GLY A 523 -8.23 -2.28 49.79
C GLY A 523 -8.65 -1.25 48.74
N GLU A 524 -7.70 -0.63 48.04
CA GLU A 524 -7.96 0.34 46.97
C GLU A 524 -8.37 -0.38 45.68
N ASN A 525 -9.34 0.20 44.96
CA ASN A 525 -9.85 -0.38 43.73
C ASN A 525 -8.93 -0.03 42.57
N LEU A 526 -8.23 -1.05 42.05
CA LEU A 526 -7.33 -0.88 40.91
C LEU A 526 -8.08 -0.93 39.58
N LEU A 527 -9.03 -1.86 39.46
CA LEU A 527 -9.77 -2.08 38.23
C LEU A 527 -11.14 -2.71 38.48
N LYS A 528 -12.17 -2.27 37.74
CA LYS A 528 -13.49 -2.88 37.68
C LYS A 528 -13.75 -3.49 36.31
N LYS A 529 -14.46 -4.61 36.26
CA LYS A 529 -14.82 -5.25 34.99
C LYS A 529 -16.15 -5.99 35.08
N GLN A 530 -17.03 -5.74 34.12
CA GLN A 530 -18.23 -6.55 33.93
C GLN A 530 -17.88 -7.85 33.22
N VAL A 531 -18.34 -8.96 33.78
CA VAL A 531 -18.15 -10.30 33.23
C VAL A 531 -19.46 -11.09 33.30
N ILE A 532 -19.53 -12.21 32.61
CA ILE A 532 -20.61 -13.18 32.75
C ILE A 532 -20.08 -14.45 33.39
N ILE A 533 -20.78 -14.99 34.38
CA ILE A 533 -20.47 -16.26 35.01
C ILE A 533 -21.55 -17.26 34.62
N LEU A 534 -21.16 -18.31 33.91
CA LEU A 534 -22.02 -19.39 33.44
C LEU A 534 -21.83 -20.64 34.29
N PRO A 535 -22.86 -21.50 34.40
CA PRO A 535 -22.70 -22.83 34.97
C PRO A 535 -21.64 -23.66 34.21
N PRO A 536 -20.91 -24.58 34.87
CA PRO A 536 -19.87 -25.37 34.20
C PRO A 536 -20.40 -26.26 33.07
N SER A 537 -21.67 -26.66 33.13
CA SER A 537 -22.31 -27.49 32.09
C SER A 537 -22.98 -26.68 30.97
N PHE A 538 -22.90 -25.35 31.01
CA PHE A 538 -23.64 -24.48 30.09
C PHE A 538 -23.12 -24.64 28.65
N LYS A 539 -23.97 -25.15 27.76
CA LYS A 539 -23.66 -25.36 26.33
C LYS A 539 -24.83 -24.95 25.45
N VAL A 540 -24.51 -24.50 24.24
CA VAL A 540 -25.52 -24.07 23.27
C VAL A 540 -25.23 -24.74 21.93
N GLU A 541 -26.23 -25.42 21.39
CA GLU A 541 -26.20 -26.04 20.07
C GLU A 541 -27.36 -25.50 19.22
N THR A 542 -27.13 -25.30 17.93
CA THR A 542 -28.13 -24.77 17.00
C THR A 542 -28.30 -25.71 15.81
N LYS A 543 -29.54 -25.88 15.32
CA LYS A 543 -29.89 -26.68 14.16
C LYS A 543 -30.81 -25.88 13.24
N ALA A 544 -30.63 -26.03 11.93
CA ALA A 544 -31.51 -25.41 10.94
C ALA A 544 -32.87 -26.11 10.91
N GLY A 545 -33.94 -25.33 10.79
CA GLY A 545 -35.27 -25.87 10.52
C GLY A 545 -35.41 -26.35 9.07
N TYR A 546 -36.59 -26.89 8.74
CA TYR A 546 -36.87 -27.35 7.37
C TYR A 546 -37.01 -26.18 6.38
N LYS A 547 -37.42 -25.00 6.86
CA LYS A 547 -37.55 -23.76 6.07
C LYS A 547 -36.50 -22.73 6.50
N LEU A 548 -36.20 -21.77 5.61
CA LEU A 548 -35.25 -20.66 5.85
C LEU A 548 -35.59 -19.82 7.09
N GLU A 549 -36.87 -19.74 7.43
CA GLU A 549 -37.42 -18.97 8.56
C GLU A 549 -37.38 -19.71 9.90
N GLU A 550 -37.00 -20.98 9.93
CA GLU A 550 -37.14 -21.86 11.09
C GLU A 550 -35.77 -22.28 11.65
N ALA A 551 -35.67 -22.38 12.97
CA ALA A 551 -34.45 -22.72 13.71
C ALA A 551 -34.77 -23.55 14.95
N GLU A 552 -33.86 -24.43 15.36
CA GLU A 552 -33.89 -25.14 16.64
C GLU A 552 -32.64 -24.83 17.45
N ILE A 553 -32.78 -24.50 18.73
CA ILE A 553 -31.67 -24.25 19.66
C ILE A 553 -31.80 -25.22 20.83
N CYS A 554 -30.73 -25.91 21.17
CA CYS A 554 -30.62 -26.74 22.36
C CYS A 554 -29.64 -26.08 23.35
N ILE A 555 -30.15 -25.64 24.50
CA ILE A 555 -29.33 -25.11 25.59
C ILE A 555 -29.24 -26.17 26.70
N THR A 556 -28.02 -26.58 27.03
CA THR A 556 -27.74 -27.45 28.18
C THR A 556 -27.35 -26.58 29.37
N SER A 557 -27.96 -26.78 30.53
CA SER A 557 -27.65 -26.04 31.76
C SER A 557 -28.08 -26.85 32.99
N ASP A 558 -27.20 -26.94 33.99
CA ASP A 558 -27.47 -27.47 35.33
C ASP A 558 -28.14 -26.46 36.26
N ALA A 559 -28.17 -25.18 35.87
CA ALA A 559 -28.99 -24.15 36.50
C ALA A 559 -30.35 -24.00 35.78
N GLN A 560 -31.42 -23.75 36.54
CA GLN A 560 -32.72 -23.41 35.97
C GLN A 560 -32.67 -22.05 35.27
N ILE A 561 -33.00 -22.03 33.97
CA ILE A 561 -33.00 -20.82 33.13
C ILE A 561 -34.37 -20.54 32.50
N GLN A 562 -34.62 -19.27 32.24
CA GLN A 562 -35.67 -18.75 31.37
C GLN A 562 -35.02 -18.13 30.12
N ILE A 563 -35.67 -18.29 28.97
CA ILE A 563 -35.14 -17.89 27.66
C ILE A 563 -36.17 -17.00 26.98
N GLU A 564 -35.74 -15.82 26.53
CA GLU A 564 -36.52 -14.89 25.74
C GLU A 564 -35.75 -14.52 24.46
N VAL A 565 -36.45 -14.40 23.33
CA VAL A 565 -35.85 -13.94 22.06
C VAL A 565 -36.17 -12.47 21.87
N LEU A 566 -35.15 -11.64 21.73
CA LEU A 566 -35.27 -10.18 21.61
C LEU A 566 -35.43 -9.71 20.15
N ASN A 567 -35.31 -10.61 19.17
CA ASN A 567 -35.54 -10.27 17.77
C ASN A 567 -37.02 -9.96 17.52
N PRO A 568 -37.36 -8.88 16.79
CA PRO A 568 -38.74 -8.56 16.46
C PRO A 568 -39.39 -9.67 15.63
N ASP A 569 -40.73 -9.77 15.70
CA ASP A 569 -41.55 -10.67 14.89
C ASP A 569 -41.10 -12.15 14.90
N THR A 570 -40.68 -12.62 16.08
CA THR A 570 -40.18 -13.98 16.29
C THR A 570 -41.10 -14.80 17.19
N LEU A 571 -41.42 -16.02 16.77
CA LEU A 571 -42.18 -17.01 17.53
C LEU A 571 -41.22 -18.02 18.18
N LEU A 572 -41.34 -18.23 19.48
CA LEU A 572 -40.50 -19.15 20.26
C LEU A 572 -41.37 -20.19 20.98
N ASN A 573 -41.05 -21.47 20.77
CA ASN A 573 -41.63 -22.60 21.51
C ASN A 573 -40.52 -23.31 22.28
N ILE A 574 -40.68 -23.48 23.59
CA ILE A 574 -39.67 -24.12 24.45
C ILE A 574 -40.22 -25.42 25.00
N SER A 575 -39.42 -26.49 24.91
CA SER A 575 -39.64 -27.74 25.64
C SER A 575 -38.44 -28.02 26.56
N ASN A 576 -38.72 -28.45 27.78
CA ASN A 576 -37.71 -28.72 28.80
C ASN A 576 -37.66 -30.22 29.12
N SER A 577 -36.46 -30.79 29.10
CA SER A 577 -36.17 -32.18 29.46
C SER A 577 -35.09 -32.27 30.56
N GLY A 578 -35.28 -31.52 31.65
CA GLY A 578 -34.38 -31.50 32.81
C GLY A 578 -33.19 -30.56 32.61
N LEU A 579 -32.07 -31.08 32.09
CA LEU A 579 -30.84 -30.31 31.83
C LEU A 579 -30.84 -29.65 30.43
N ILE A 580 -31.73 -30.07 29.54
CA ILE A 580 -31.75 -29.63 28.13
C ILE A 580 -33.04 -28.87 27.84
N TYR A 581 -32.88 -27.65 27.36
CA TYR A 581 -33.92 -26.75 26.88
C TYR A 581 -33.89 -26.73 25.35
N LYS A 582 -34.93 -27.27 24.71
CA LYS A 582 -35.10 -27.24 23.25
C LYS A 582 -36.03 -26.11 22.85
N CYS A 583 -35.52 -25.17 22.08
CA CYS A 583 -36.20 -23.97 21.60
C CYS A 583 -36.43 -24.08 20.09
N SER A 584 -37.67 -24.24 19.65
CA SER A 584 -38.07 -24.12 18.25
C SER A 584 -38.46 -22.67 17.96
N ILE A 585 -37.80 -22.05 16.99
CA ILE A 585 -37.90 -20.62 16.68
C ILE A 585 -38.35 -20.45 15.23
N ARG A 586 -39.24 -19.49 14.99
CA ARG A 586 -39.64 -19.06 13.65
C ARG A 586 -39.59 -17.54 13.54
N CYS A 587 -38.87 -17.01 12.54
CA CYS A 587 -38.73 -15.57 12.29
C CYS A 587 -39.38 -15.20 10.95
N LEU A 588 -40.19 -14.14 10.92
CA LEU A 588 -40.76 -13.60 9.68
C LEU A 588 -39.68 -12.98 8.77
N GLU A 589 -38.75 -12.23 9.35
CA GLU A 589 -37.52 -11.79 8.69
C GLU A 589 -36.33 -12.53 9.32
N VAL A 590 -35.56 -13.25 8.50
CA VAL A 590 -34.42 -14.05 8.97
C VAL A 590 -33.28 -13.14 9.43
N PRO A 591 -32.99 -13.07 10.75
CA PRO A 591 -31.91 -12.23 11.25
C PRO A 591 -30.54 -12.88 10.97
N LEU A 592 -29.46 -12.09 11.06
CA LEU A 592 -28.10 -12.64 11.03
C LEU A 592 -27.80 -13.43 12.32
N GLU A 593 -28.28 -12.93 13.46
CA GLU A 593 -28.11 -13.52 14.79
C GLU A 593 -29.42 -13.44 15.58
N LEU A 594 -29.70 -14.49 16.35
CA LEU A 594 -30.72 -14.52 17.40
C LEU A 594 -30.12 -13.96 18.69
N LYS A 595 -30.73 -12.91 19.22
CA LYS A 595 -30.42 -12.31 20.51
C LYS A 595 -31.32 -12.93 21.55
N LEU A 596 -30.75 -13.74 22.42
CA LEU A 596 -31.41 -14.42 23.51
C LEU A 596 -31.12 -13.70 24.83
N LYS A 597 -32.16 -13.39 25.59
CA LYS A 597 -32.04 -13.00 26.99
C LYS A 597 -32.19 -14.26 27.84
N ILE A 598 -31.17 -14.57 28.62
CA ILE A 598 -31.14 -15.73 29.52
C ILE A 598 -31.20 -15.22 30.96
N THR A 599 -32.20 -15.67 31.71
CA THR A 599 -32.38 -15.31 33.13
C THR A 599 -32.28 -16.57 33.99
N PHE A 600 -31.36 -16.59 34.94
CA PHE A 600 -31.23 -17.64 35.94
C PHE A 600 -32.27 -17.47 37.05
N LYS A 601 -32.69 -18.58 37.67
CA LYS A 601 -33.70 -18.59 38.75
C LYS A 601 -33.43 -17.57 39.88
N PHE A 602 -32.16 -17.34 40.23
CA PHE A 602 -31.77 -16.45 41.32
C PHE A 602 -31.54 -14.99 40.87
N GLY A 603 -32.03 -14.60 39.68
CA GLY A 603 -32.11 -13.21 39.23
C GLY A 603 -30.99 -12.78 38.27
N GLY A 604 -29.86 -13.47 38.24
CA GLY A 604 -28.79 -13.16 37.28
C GLY A 604 -29.25 -13.30 35.84
N GLU A 605 -28.99 -12.30 35.00
CA GLU A 605 -29.34 -12.32 33.59
C GLU A 605 -28.15 -11.97 32.70
N PHE A 606 -28.20 -12.40 31.45
CA PHE A 606 -27.25 -11.97 30.43
C PHE A 606 -27.86 -12.08 29.03
N LEU A 607 -27.23 -11.38 28.08
CA LEU A 607 -27.57 -11.48 26.67
C LEU A 607 -26.60 -12.43 25.97
N LEU A 608 -27.16 -13.34 25.19
CA LEU A 608 -26.46 -14.32 24.37
C LEU A 608 -26.85 -14.10 22.91
N SER A 609 -25.89 -13.85 22.04
CA SER A 609 -26.09 -13.87 20.60
C SER A 609 -25.70 -15.23 20.04
N VAL A 610 -26.59 -15.84 19.27
CA VAL A 610 -26.30 -17.05 18.50
C VAL A 610 -26.59 -16.83 17.03
N PRO A 611 -25.77 -17.33 16.11
CA PRO A 611 -26.04 -17.16 14.70
C PRO A 611 -27.34 -17.86 14.29
N PHE A 612 -28.14 -17.23 13.42
CA PHE A 612 -29.39 -17.84 12.96
C PHE A 612 -29.06 -19.05 12.06
N PRO A 613 -29.58 -20.26 12.34
CA PRO A 613 -29.26 -21.43 11.55
C PRO A 613 -30.11 -21.53 10.28
N ALA A 614 -29.88 -20.62 9.32
CA ALA A 614 -30.49 -20.68 7.99
C ALA A 614 -29.67 -21.59 7.04
N ARG A 615 -30.23 -21.94 5.88
CA ARG A 615 -29.47 -22.46 4.72
C ARG A 615 -29.30 -21.33 3.71
N GLY A 616 -28.18 -21.21 3.00
CA GLY A 616 -28.07 -20.27 1.88
C GLY A 616 -26.82 -19.40 1.88
N ILE A 617 -26.83 -18.41 0.99
CA ILE A 617 -25.74 -17.47 0.75
C ILE A 617 -26.32 -16.05 0.75
N LYS A 618 -25.71 -15.14 1.53
CA LYS A 618 -26.05 -13.71 1.52
C LYS A 618 -24.83 -12.86 1.21
N LEU A 619 -25.01 -11.84 0.38
CA LEU A 619 -24.02 -10.78 0.14
C LEU A 619 -24.29 -9.62 1.09
N VAL A 620 -23.27 -9.19 1.82
CA VAL A 620 -23.39 -8.13 2.83
C VAL A 620 -22.20 -7.20 2.72
N ASN A 621 -22.45 -5.89 2.86
CA ASN A 621 -21.39 -4.88 2.99
C ASN A 621 -21.55 -4.05 4.27
N ASP A 622 -20.78 -2.97 4.39
CA ASP A 622 -20.86 -2.02 5.51
C ASP A 622 -22.25 -1.40 5.70
N HIS A 623 -23.07 -1.35 4.65
CA HIS A 623 -24.43 -0.80 4.67
C HIS A 623 -25.52 -1.86 4.89
N GLY A 624 -25.15 -3.14 4.99
CA GLY A 624 -26.08 -4.25 5.21
C GLY A 624 -26.17 -5.21 4.03
N GLU A 625 -27.31 -5.90 3.90
CA GLU A 625 -27.52 -6.90 2.85
C GLU A 625 -27.60 -6.24 1.46
N MET A 626 -26.81 -6.74 0.51
CA MET A 626 -26.76 -6.22 -0.85
C MET A 626 -27.80 -6.91 -1.74
N LYS A 627 -28.75 -6.14 -2.27
CA LYS A 627 -29.77 -6.63 -3.20
C LYS A 627 -29.40 -6.48 -4.68
N SER A 628 -28.45 -5.59 -5.00
CA SER A 628 -27.95 -5.40 -6.38
C SER A 628 -27.19 -6.65 -6.86
N LYS A 629 -27.25 -6.93 -8.17
CA LYS A 629 -26.40 -7.92 -8.84
C LYS A 629 -25.32 -7.28 -9.71
N GLU A 630 -25.22 -5.96 -9.70
CA GLU A 630 -24.22 -5.18 -10.45
C GLU A 630 -23.31 -4.49 -9.44
N PHE A 631 -22.01 -4.76 -9.55
CA PHE A 631 -20.96 -4.24 -8.68
C PHE A 631 -19.82 -3.64 -9.51
N VAL A 632 -19.07 -2.74 -8.88
CA VAL A 632 -17.78 -2.24 -9.37
C VAL A 632 -16.67 -2.88 -8.54
N ILE A 633 -15.45 -3.00 -9.09
CA ILE A 633 -14.29 -3.56 -8.36
C ILE A 633 -14.12 -2.93 -6.96
N SER A 634 -14.33 -1.62 -6.81
CA SER A 634 -14.23 -0.92 -5.52
C SER A 634 -15.25 -1.38 -4.48
N ASP A 635 -16.40 -1.92 -4.90
CA ASP A 635 -17.44 -2.41 -3.99
C ASP A 635 -16.99 -3.70 -3.28
N LEU A 636 -16.09 -4.47 -3.88
CA LEU A 636 -15.62 -5.75 -3.34
C LEU A 636 -14.80 -5.60 -2.05
N ILE A 637 -14.20 -4.43 -1.83
CA ILE A 637 -13.35 -4.15 -0.66
C ILE A 637 -14.10 -4.35 0.65
N SER A 638 -15.38 -3.97 0.68
CA SER A 638 -16.23 -4.09 1.88
C SER A 638 -17.33 -5.13 1.73
N THR A 639 -17.25 -6.01 0.73
CA THR A 639 -18.29 -7.01 0.46
C THR A 639 -17.87 -8.39 0.93
N GLU A 640 -18.66 -8.95 1.85
CA GLU A 640 -18.51 -10.32 2.34
C GLU A 640 -19.69 -11.18 1.89
N LEU A 641 -19.39 -12.46 1.67
CA LEU A 641 -20.33 -13.50 1.39
C LEU A 641 -20.51 -14.36 2.64
N ILE A 642 -21.71 -14.31 3.21
CA ILE A 642 -22.09 -15.12 4.38
C ILE A 642 -22.66 -16.43 3.88
N VAL A 643 -21.96 -17.52 4.15
CA VAL A 643 -22.40 -18.89 3.83
C VAL A 643 -22.91 -19.58 5.08
N TYR A 644 -24.10 -20.15 4.99
CA TYR A 644 -24.66 -20.97 6.05
C TYR A 644 -24.63 -22.46 5.67
N SER A 645 -23.84 -23.27 6.39
CA SER A 645 -23.61 -24.70 6.13
C SER A 645 -23.74 -25.54 7.41
N TYR A 646 -24.96 -25.92 7.83
CA TYR A 646 -25.16 -26.55 9.15
C TYR A 646 -25.14 -28.09 9.20
N GLU A 647 -25.38 -28.79 8.09
CA GLU A 647 -25.47 -30.26 8.11
C GLU A 647 -24.11 -30.95 8.12
N ARG A 648 -23.19 -30.41 7.33
CA ARG A 648 -21.83 -30.91 7.16
C ARG A 648 -20.95 -29.79 6.62
N PRO A 649 -19.62 -29.89 6.74
CA PRO A 649 -18.72 -29.10 5.90
C PRO A 649 -19.11 -29.27 4.42
N THR A 650 -19.18 -28.15 3.69
CA THR A 650 -19.57 -28.15 2.27
C THR A 650 -18.49 -27.48 1.43
N THR A 651 -18.45 -27.84 0.15
CA THR A 651 -17.54 -27.21 -0.82
C THR A 651 -18.38 -26.47 -1.85
N PHE A 652 -18.08 -25.19 -2.05
CA PHE A 652 -18.66 -24.37 -3.09
C PHE A 652 -17.67 -24.22 -4.24
N CYS A 653 -18.18 -24.18 -5.47
CA CYS A 653 -17.43 -23.75 -6.63
C CYS A 653 -17.67 -22.25 -6.82
N PHE A 654 -16.60 -21.47 -6.87
CA PHE A 654 -16.59 -20.07 -7.27
C PHE A 654 -16.05 -19.99 -8.70
N GLU A 655 -16.83 -19.42 -9.60
CA GLU A 655 -16.50 -19.30 -11.02
C GLU A 655 -16.59 -17.84 -11.45
N VAL A 656 -15.56 -17.37 -12.15
CA VAL A 656 -15.52 -16.01 -12.73
C VAL A 656 -15.36 -16.15 -14.24
N LEU A 657 -16.27 -15.53 -14.99
CA LEU A 657 -16.36 -15.65 -16.44
C LEU A 657 -16.32 -14.26 -17.09
N LEU A 658 -15.37 -14.01 -17.99
CA LEU A 658 -15.38 -12.77 -18.78
C LEU A 658 -16.54 -12.82 -19.77
N LYS A 659 -17.44 -11.84 -19.80
CA LYS A 659 -18.54 -11.89 -20.77
C LYS A 659 -18.05 -11.53 -22.18
N SER A 660 -17.78 -12.55 -23.00
CA SER A 660 -17.49 -12.40 -24.44
C SER A 660 -18.48 -13.21 -25.31
N LYS A 661 -18.56 -12.90 -26.61
CA LYS A 661 -19.52 -13.54 -27.53
C LYS A 661 -19.19 -15.00 -27.89
N LYS A 662 -17.95 -15.51 -27.63
CA LYS A 662 -17.52 -16.89 -27.96
C LYS A 662 -16.47 -17.40 -26.95
N ASN A 663 -16.66 -18.61 -26.42
CA ASN A 663 -15.75 -19.34 -25.50
C ASN A 663 -14.97 -18.43 -24.52
N PRO A 664 -15.68 -17.78 -23.59
CA PRO A 664 -15.08 -16.82 -22.68
C PRO A 664 -14.02 -17.45 -21.76
N PRO A 665 -12.92 -16.73 -21.46
CA PRO A 665 -11.97 -17.15 -20.44
C PRO A 665 -12.66 -17.18 -19.07
N PHE A 666 -12.31 -18.17 -18.25
CA PHE A 666 -12.90 -18.37 -16.93
C PHE A 666 -11.87 -18.81 -15.89
N TYR A 667 -12.12 -18.43 -14.65
CA TYR A 667 -11.43 -18.91 -13.46
C TYR A 667 -12.39 -19.70 -12.60
N ARG A 668 -11.90 -20.77 -11.97
CA ARG A 668 -12.69 -21.56 -11.03
C ARG A 668 -11.86 -21.91 -9.80
N ALA A 669 -12.42 -21.65 -8.63
CA ALA A 669 -11.88 -22.05 -7.34
C ALA A 669 -12.91 -22.88 -6.57
N LYS A 670 -12.44 -23.73 -5.66
CA LYS A 670 -13.29 -24.41 -4.68
C LYS A 670 -13.07 -23.81 -3.30
N ILE A 671 -14.16 -23.45 -2.64
CA ILE A 671 -14.15 -22.86 -1.31
C ILE A 671 -14.72 -23.87 -0.34
N LYS A 672 -13.87 -24.33 0.60
CA LYS A 672 -14.27 -25.26 1.66
C LYS A 672 -14.82 -24.46 2.83
N VAL A 673 -16.07 -24.75 3.19
CA VAL A 673 -16.81 -24.04 4.23
C VAL A 673 -16.99 -24.97 5.41
N LYS A 674 -16.63 -24.50 6.61
CA LYS A 674 -16.80 -25.26 7.87
C LYS A 674 -18.29 -25.41 8.19
N GLN A 675 -18.62 -26.35 9.05
CA GLN A 675 -19.97 -26.45 9.59
C GLN A 675 -20.31 -25.19 10.41
N GLY A 676 -21.48 -24.57 10.15
CA GLY A 676 -21.93 -23.33 10.78
C GLY A 676 -21.99 -22.16 9.79
N ILE A 677 -21.66 -20.95 10.26
CA ILE A 677 -21.51 -19.75 9.42
C ILE A 677 -20.05 -19.59 9.03
N SER A 678 -19.80 -19.32 7.75
CA SER A 678 -18.50 -18.83 7.29
C SER A 678 -18.67 -17.50 6.55
N PHE A 679 -17.68 -16.64 6.72
CA PHE A 679 -17.57 -15.36 6.04
C PHE A 679 -16.47 -15.51 5.00
N ILE A 680 -16.80 -15.25 3.73
CA ILE A 680 -15.85 -15.26 2.63
C ILE A 680 -15.76 -13.82 2.12
N ASN A 681 -14.59 -13.20 2.23
CA ASN A 681 -14.41 -11.86 1.72
C ASN A 681 -14.32 -11.91 0.19
N LEU A 682 -15.14 -11.15 -0.54
CA LEU A 682 -15.04 -11.13 -2.00
C LEU A 682 -13.78 -10.43 -2.51
N TYR A 683 -13.14 -9.63 -1.65
CA TYR A 683 -11.80 -9.11 -1.91
C TYR A 683 -10.76 -10.23 -2.09
N ASP A 684 -11.00 -11.44 -1.54
CA ASP A 684 -10.14 -12.61 -1.74
C ASP A 684 -9.90 -12.95 -3.21
N PHE A 685 -10.85 -12.60 -4.07
CA PHE A 685 -10.84 -12.93 -5.49
C PHE A 685 -10.56 -11.72 -6.39
N ILE A 686 -10.19 -10.57 -5.81
CA ILE A 686 -10.06 -9.31 -6.56
C ILE A 686 -8.94 -9.38 -7.59
N GLU A 687 -7.83 -10.07 -7.30
CA GLU A 687 -6.70 -10.21 -8.22
C GLU A 687 -7.08 -11.07 -9.42
N GLU A 688 -7.83 -12.15 -9.21
CA GLU A 688 -8.33 -13.02 -10.27
C GLU A 688 -9.39 -12.31 -11.10
N ILE A 689 -10.31 -11.57 -10.46
CA ILE A 689 -11.32 -10.76 -11.15
C ILE A 689 -10.63 -9.69 -12.02
N LYS A 690 -9.68 -8.94 -11.46
CA LYS A 690 -8.89 -7.95 -12.21
C LYS A 690 -8.12 -8.62 -13.36
N GLY A 691 -7.48 -9.76 -13.08
CA GLY A 691 -6.68 -10.51 -14.04
C GLY A 691 -7.49 -11.10 -15.20
N ILE A 692 -8.78 -11.40 -15.00
CA ILE A 692 -9.68 -11.83 -16.08
C ILE A 692 -10.20 -10.63 -16.86
N LEU A 693 -10.53 -9.53 -16.17
CA LEU A 693 -10.94 -8.28 -16.81
C LEU A 693 -9.81 -7.70 -17.69
N SER A 694 -8.55 -7.81 -17.25
CA SER A 694 -7.37 -7.36 -17.98
C SER A 694 -7.06 -8.17 -19.25
N LEU A 695 -7.78 -9.27 -19.50
CA LEU A 695 -7.72 -10.00 -20.76
C LEU A 695 -8.52 -9.31 -21.88
N SER A 696 -9.33 -8.30 -21.53
CA SER A 696 -10.09 -7.50 -22.47
C SER A 696 -9.52 -6.09 -22.56
N ASP A 697 -9.30 -5.60 -23.79
CA ASP A 697 -8.97 -4.20 -24.04
C ASP A 697 -10.21 -3.28 -23.95
N ASP A 698 -11.41 -3.85 -23.87
CA ASP A 698 -12.66 -3.08 -23.74
C ASP A 698 -12.94 -2.71 -22.28
N LEU A 699 -12.87 -1.41 -21.98
CA LEU A 699 -13.14 -0.84 -20.65
C LEU A 699 -14.59 -1.06 -20.17
N ASP A 700 -15.51 -1.40 -21.07
CA ASP A 700 -16.92 -1.69 -20.76
C ASP A 700 -17.16 -3.20 -20.49
N SER A 701 -16.08 -4.00 -20.52
CA SER A 701 -16.11 -5.42 -20.15
C SER A 701 -16.50 -5.63 -18.70
N TYR A 702 -17.08 -6.79 -18.44
CA TYR A 702 -17.42 -7.23 -17.09
C TYR A 702 -17.30 -8.72 -16.96
N VAL A 703 -17.11 -9.16 -15.71
CA VAL A 703 -17.11 -10.57 -15.35
C VAL A 703 -18.42 -10.96 -14.69
N ILE A 704 -18.84 -12.19 -14.94
CA ILE A 704 -19.94 -12.85 -14.25
C ILE A 704 -19.31 -13.75 -13.19
N CYS A 705 -19.57 -13.45 -11.93
CA CYS A 705 -19.14 -14.26 -10.80
C CYS A 705 -20.30 -15.13 -10.34
N THR A 706 -20.04 -16.42 -10.16
CA THR A 706 -21.03 -17.41 -9.74
C THR A 706 -20.45 -18.23 -8.61
N ILE A 707 -21.14 -18.27 -7.47
CA ILE A 707 -20.87 -19.24 -6.41
C ILE A 707 -21.98 -20.30 -6.41
N TYR A 708 -21.63 -21.57 -6.37
CA TYR A 708 -22.60 -22.64 -6.41
C TYR A 708 -22.13 -23.94 -5.75
N ASN A 709 -23.08 -24.74 -5.29
CA ASN A 709 -22.90 -26.15 -4.94
C ASN A 709 -24.07 -26.96 -5.54
N HIS A 710 -24.26 -28.21 -5.13
CA HIS A 710 -25.36 -29.04 -5.64
C HIS A 710 -26.77 -28.51 -5.30
N GLU A 711 -26.91 -27.67 -4.28
CA GLU A 711 -28.21 -27.20 -3.75
C GLU A 711 -28.45 -25.69 -3.96
N MET A 712 -27.38 -24.90 -4.11
CA MET A 712 -27.40 -23.45 -4.02
C MET A 712 -26.61 -22.83 -5.18
N LYS A 713 -27.08 -21.70 -5.69
CA LYS A 713 -26.39 -20.90 -6.71
C LYS A 713 -26.69 -19.42 -6.53
N SER A 714 -25.66 -18.58 -6.57
CA SER A 714 -25.78 -17.12 -6.62
C SER A 714 -24.85 -16.56 -7.69
N THR A 715 -25.30 -15.50 -8.38
CA THR A 715 -24.60 -14.91 -9.53
C THR A 715 -24.71 -13.39 -9.50
N TRP A 716 -23.60 -12.71 -9.79
CA TRP A 716 -23.48 -11.26 -9.89
C TRP A 716 -22.47 -10.83 -10.96
N ASN A 717 -22.55 -9.56 -11.38
CA ASN A 717 -21.71 -8.95 -12.41
C ASN A 717 -20.77 -7.92 -11.78
N ILE A 718 -19.51 -7.91 -12.21
CA ILE A 718 -18.50 -6.97 -11.70
C ILE A 718 -17.85 -6.23 -12.87
N LYS A 719 -17.83 -4.89 -12.79
CA LYS A 719 -17.31 -3.97 -13.81
C LYS A 719 -16.10 -3.17 -13.30
N HIS A 720 -15.31 -2.61 -14.22
CA HIS A 720 -14.27 -1.63 -13.87
C HIS A 720 -14.85 -0.29 -13.39
N TYR A 721 -15.91 0.20 -14.04
CA TYR A 721 -16.49 1.52 -13.80
C TYR A 721 -17.99 1.41 -13.55
N GLY A 722 -18.48 2.11 -12.53
CA GLY A 722 -19.90 2.13 -12.18
C GLY A 722 -20.71 3.22 -12.89
N ARG A 723 -20.03 4.15 -13.59
CA ARG A 723 -20.64 5.32 -14.25
C ARG A 723 -19.95 5.64 -15.58
N GLN A 724 -20.66 6.32 -16.46
CA GLN A 724 -20.13 6.80 -17.74
C GLN A 724 -20.65 8.20 -18.05
N LEU A 725 -19.76 9.10 -18.47
CA LEU A 725 -20.16 10.41 -19.01
C LEU A 725 -20.26 10.35 -20.54
N SER A 726 -21.29 10.96 -21.10
CA SER A 726 -21.57 11.00 -22.54
C SER A 726 -21.38 12.40 -23.10
N TRP A 727 -20.77 12.49 -24.28
CA TRP A 727 -20.56 13.75 -24.99
C TRP A 727 -21.82 14.15 -25.76
N GLY A 728 -22.43 15.28 -25.40
CA GLY A 728 -23.54 15.87 -26.14
C GLY A 728 -23.02 16.76 -27.26
N LYS A 729 -23.04 16.28 -28.52
CA LYS A 729 -22.54 17.05 -29.69
C LYS A 729 -23.20 18.44 -29.86
N LEU A 730 -24.46 18.58 -29.49
CA LEU A 730 -25.19 19.86 -29.54
C LEU A 730 -24.85 20.77 -28.36
N LEU A 731 -24.31 20.19 -27.28
CA LEU A 731 -24.12 20.84 -25.98
C LEU A 731 -22.68 21.28 -25.76
N ASP A 732 -21.77 20.71 -26.55
CA ASP A 732 -20.33 20.83 -26.33
C ASP A 732 -19.93 20.51 -24.88
N ALA A 733 -20.62 19.54 -24.28
CA ALA A 733 -20.54 19.24 -22.86
C ALA A 733 -20.78 17.75 -22.57
N TYR A 734 -20.25 17.29 -21.43
CA TYR A 734 -20.47 15.96 -20.89
C TYR A 734 -21.67 15.91 -19.94
N TYR A 735 -22.43 14.82 -19.97
CA TYR A 735 -23.56 14.58 -19.06
C TYR A 735 -23.62 13.10 -18.62
N ASP A 736 -24.24 12.83 -17.47
CA ASP A 736 -24.55 11.47 -17.01
C ASP A 736 -25.88 11.01 -17.66
N PRO A 737 -25.88 9.97 -18.51
CA PRO A 737 -27.09 9.48 -19.16
C PRO A 737 -28.02 8.69 -18.21
N GLU A 738 -27.53 8.21 -17.07
CA GLU A 738 -28.29 7.33 -16.17
C GLU A 738 -29.11 8.07 -15.10
N ARG A 739 -28.79 9.35 -14.83
CA ARG A 739 -29.57 10.23 -13.93
C ARG A 739 -29.41 11.69 -14.32
N THR A 740 -30.53 12.44 -14.36
CA THR A 740 -30.49 13.89 -14.13
C THR A 740 -29.73 14.11 -12.81
N ILE A 741 -28.66 14.91 -12.82
CA ILE A 741 -27.64 15.11 -11.76
C ILE A 741 -28.21 15.57 -10.38
N GLN A 742 -29.53 15.54 -10.18
CA GLN A 742 -30.24 16.04 -9.00
C GLN A 742 -30.40 15.07 -7.82
N GLN A 743 -30.03 13.78 -7.93
CA GLN A 743 -30.35 12.80 -6.86
C GLN A 743 -29.19 11.87 -6.44
N SER A 744 -27.99 12.40 -6.23
CA SER A 744 -26.97 11.65 -5.50
C SER A 744 -26.20 12.51 -4.50
N ASN A 745 -26.17 12.06 -3.24
CA ASN A 745 -25.18 12.41 -2.21
C ASN A 745 -23.73 11.97 -2.60
N ILE A 746 -23.47 11.76 -3.89
CA ILE A 746 -22.24 11.23 -4.45
C ILE A 746 -21.83 12.21 -5.55
N ALA A 747 -20.79 13.00 -5.28
CA ALA A 747 -20.30 14.06 -6.15
C ALA A 747 -19.40 13.49 -7.25
N LEU A 748 -19.94 13.30 -8.46
CA LEU A 748 -19.10 13.16 -9.65
C LEU A 748 -18.32 14.46 -9.83
N LYS A 749 -16.99 14.40 -9.79
CA LYS A 749 -16.09 15.53 -10.08
C LYS A 749 -15.21 15.16 -11.28
N PRO A 750 -15.66 15.41 -12.51
CA PRO A 750 -14.84 15.17 -13.69
C PRO A 750 -13.76 16.23 -13.84
N GLN A 751 -12.56 15.78 -14.18
CA GLN A 751 -11.39 16.57 -14.49
C GLN A 751 -10.87 16.21 -15.89
N PHE A 752 -10.01 17.06 -16.45
CA PHE A 752 -9.23 16.72 -17.65
C PHE A 752 -7.74 16.86 -17.39
N MET A 753 -6.97 15.95 -17.98
CA MET A 753 -5.50 15.94 -17.93
C MET A 753 -4.89 15.96 -19.33
N SER A 754 -3.71 16.56 -19.48
CA SER A 754 -2.92 16.44 -20.72
C SER A 754 -2.28 15.05 -20.79
N LEU A 755 -2.44 14.37 -21.93
CA LEU A 755 -1.77 13.10 -22.20
C LEU A 755 -0.32 13.27 -22.65
N ILE A 756 0.15 14.50 -22.93
CA ILE A 756 1.55 14.76 -23.28
C ILE A 756 2.35 15.17 -22.05
N GLN A 757 1.76 15.99 -21.17
CA GLN A 757 2.41 16.48 -19.95
C GLN A 757 1.59 16.10 -18.71
N PRO A 758 1.64 14.83 -18.27
CA PRO A 758 0.96 14.37 -17.06
C PRO A 758 1.53 15.00 -15.77
N GLN A 759 2.65 15.73 -15.85
CA GLN A 759 3.18 16.52 -14.74
C GLN A 759 2.28 17.72 -14.38
N LEU A 760 1.44 18.18 -15.30
CA LEU A 760 0.51 19.28 -15.06
C LEU A 760 -0.69 18.78 -14.25
N GLU A 761 -1.13 19.58 -13.28
CA GLU A 761 -2.32 19.27 -12.50
C GLU A 761 -3.56 19.14 -13.39
N ALA A 762 -4.38 18.13 -13.09
CA ALA A 762 -5.67 17.96 -13.75
C ALA A 762 -6.62 19.10 -13.36
N GLN A 763 -7.40 19.58 -14.32
CA GLN A 763 -8.29 20.72 -14.13
C GLN A 763 -9.75 20.30 -14.12
N ASP A 764 -10.56 20.94 -13.29
CA ASP A 764 -12.00 20.68 -13.18
C ASP A 764 -12.76 21.15 -14.43
N LEU A 765 -13.82 20.41 -14.78
CA LEU A 765 -14.79 20.88 -15.77
C LEU A 765 -15.78 21.89 -15.16
N ILE A 766 -16.30 22.78 -15.99
CA ILE A 766 -17.24 23.82 -15.56
C ILE A 766 -18.64 23.22 -15.45
N LEU A 767 -19.25 23.30 -14.27
CA LEU A 767 -20.62 22.83 -14.05
C LEU A 767 -21.63 23.82 -14.63
N GLY A 768 -22.33 23.43 -15.70
CA GLY A 768 -23.38 24.21 -16.36
C GLY A 768 -24.78 23.69 -16.06
N ASN A 769 -25.79 24.55 -16.25
CA ASN A 769 -27.21 24.17 -16.20
C ASN A 769 -27.73 24.00 -17.63
N PHE A 770 -28.45 22.90 -17.89
CA PHE A 770 -28.89 22.53 -19.23
C PHE A 770 -30.41 22.67 -19.44
N TRP A 771 -31.24 22.25 -18.47
CA TRP A 771 -32.70 22.45 -18.41
C TRP A 771 -33.17 22.56 -16.95
N GLU A 772 -34.46 22.79 -16.68
CA GLU A 772 -35.03 22.77 -15.32
C GLU A 772 -34.70 21.44 -14.61
N GLY A 773 -33.61 21.46 -13.84
CA GLY A 773 -33.10 20.34 -13.07
C GLY A 773 -32.04 19.43 -13.70
N GLY A 774 -31.49 19.75 -14.88
CA GLY A 774 -30.37 19.02 -15.48
C GLY A 774 -29.06 19.81 -15.42
N LYS A 775 -28.00 19.23 -14.84
CA LYS A 775 -26.64 19.80 -14.90
C LYS A 775 -25.81 19.10 -15.98
N SER A 776 -24.78 19.77 -16.50
CA SER A 776 -23.79 19.25 -17.45
C SER A 776 -22.39 19.76 -17.11
N PHE A 777 -21.36 19.15 -17.68
CA PHE A 777 -19.96 19.52 -17.49
C PHE A 777 -19.38 20.05 -18.80
N GLN A 778 -19.16 21.36 -18.87
CA GLN A 778 -18.61 22.06 -20.02
C GLN A 778 -17.07 22.02 -19.99
N LEU A 779 -16.47 21.90 -21.18
CA LEU A 779 -15.02 22.01 -21.36
C LEU A 779 -14.60 23.49 -21.36
N PRO A 780 -13.53 23.86 -20.64
CA PRO A 780 -12.92 25.18 -20.81
C PRO A 780 -12.16 25.25 -22.14
N GLU A 781 -11.66 26.45 -22.49
CA GLU A 781 -10.73 26.61 -23.61
C GLU A 781 -9.44 25.82 -23.33
N LEU A 782 -9.13 24.85 -24.21
CA LEU A 782 -8.00 23.96 -24.07
C LEU A 782 -6.77 24.49 -24.84
N ASP A 783 -5.59 24.42 -24.24
CA ASP A 783 -4.32 24.70 -24.92
C ASP A 783 -4.00 23.56 -25.90
N MET A 784 -4.11 23.80 -27.20
CA MET A 784 -3.85 22.79 -28.24
C MET A 784 -2.38 22.31 -28.27
N SER A 785 -1.45 23.05 -27.68
CA SER A 785 -0.06 22.60 -27.55
C SER A 785 0.09 21.41 -26.60
N LEU A 786 -0.83 21.26 -25.65
CA LEU A 786 -0.86 20.18 -24.66
C LEU A 786 -1.85 19.05 -25.01
N ALA A 787 -2.54 19.16 -26.15
CA ALA A 787 -3.45 18.13 -26.65
C ALA A 787 -2.69 16.92 -27.21
N PRO A 788 -3.15 15.67 -26.98
CA PRO A 788 -4.51 15.32 -26.58
C PRO A 788 -4.79 15.36 -25.07
N TYR A 789 -6.07 15.45 -24.71
CA TYR A 789 -6.55 15.47 -23.32
C TYR A 789 -7.46 14.28 -22.99
N LEU A 790 -7.38 13.80 -21.75
CA LEU A 790 -8.20 12.72 -21.21
C LEU A 790 -9.12 13.23 -20.11
N LEU A 791 -10.42 12.92 -20.21
CA LEU A 791 -11.42 13.10 -19.18
C LEU A 791 -11.30 11.99 -18.14
N ILE A 792 -11.14 12.36 -16.87
CA ILE A 792 -10.90 11.46 -15.74
C ILE A 792 -11.71 11.86 -14.50
N PRO A 793 -12.04 10.94 -13.59
CA PRO A 793 -12.60 11.28 -12.28
C PRO A 793 -11.53 11.90 -11.37
N ALA A 794 -11.90 12.81 -10.46
CA ALA A 794 -10.99 13.30 -9.43
C ALA A 794 -10.68 12.20 -8.38
N LYS A 795 -9.49 12.25 -7.77
CA LYS A 795 -9.07 11.34 -6.68
C LYS A 795 -10.11 11.34 -5.54
N GLY A 796 -10.46 10.15 -5.05
CA GLY A 796 -11.43 9.98 -3.95
C GLY A 796 -12.90 10.18 -4.33
N THR A 797 -13.22 10.34 -5.62
CA THR A 797 -14.61 10.42 -6.11
C THR A 797 -15.04 9.14 -6.83
N THR A 798 -16.31 9.05 -7.20
CA THR A 798 -16.84 7.89 -7.93
C THR A 798 -16.13 7.72 -9.26
N LEU A 799 -15.49 6.56 -9.43
CA LEU A 799 -14.85 6.20 -10.68
C LEU A 799 -15.88 6.10 -11.81
N PHE A 800 -15.66 6.89 -12.86
CA PHE A 800 -16.34 6.76 -14.13
C PHE A 800 -15.32 6.46 -15.23
N ARG A 801 -15.80 5.88 -16.32
CA ARG A 801 -14.97 5.48 -17.47
C ARG A 801 -14.20 6.67 -18.06
N PRO A 802 -12.85 6.67 -18.03
CA PRO A 802 -12.06 7.70 -18.69
C PRO A 802 -12.35 7.76 -20.20
N LYS A 803 -12.31 8.97 -20.77
CA LYS A 803 -12.58 9.19 -22.20
C LYS A 803 -11.65 10.22 -22.80
N LEU A 804 -11.15 9.94 -24.00
CA LEU A 804 -10.45 10.95 -24.80
C LEU A 804 -11.43 12.10 -25.12
N ILE A 805 -11.00 13.33 -24.91
CA ILE A 805 -11.78 14.51 -25.28
C ILE A 805 -11.87 14.58 -26.82
N PRO A 806 -13.04 14.85 -27.40
CA PRO A 806 -13.23 14.79 -28.85
C PRO A 806 -12.55 15.95 -29.58
N LYS A 807 -11.90 15.62 -30.72
CA LYS A 807 -11.30 16.53 -31.72
C LYS A 807 -10.17 17.43 -31.20
N PHE A 808 -9.00 17.34 -31.83
CA PHE A 808 -7.88 18.24 -31.58
C PHE A 808 -7.36 18.77 -32.91
N ASP A 809 -7.29 20.09 -33.03
CA ASP A 809 -6.64 20.75 -34.16
C ASP A 809 -5.20 21.02 -33.77
N TYR A 810 -4.32 20.05 -34.05
CA TYR A 810 -2.91 20.16 -33.68
C TYR A 810 -2.24 21.30 -34.45
N VAL A 811 -1.47 22.10 -33.74
CA VAL A 811 -0.63 23.15 -34.34
C VAL A 811 0.39 22.47 -35.25
N GLN A 812 0.34 22.77 -36.55
CA GLN A 812 1.42 22.44 -37.49
C GLN A 812 2.60 23.36 -37.18
N ASP A 813 3.81 22.81 -37.15
CA ASP A 813 5.10 23.48 -36.91
C ASP A 813 5.51 23.70 -35.45
N ILE A 814 6.28 22.74 -34.92
CA ILE A 814 7.44 22.87 -34.01
C ILE A 814 8.21 21.53 -34.13
N GLN A 815 9.52 21.48 -33.88
CA GLN A 815 10.22 20.21 -33.63
C GLN A 815 9.65 19.58 -32.35
N VAL A 816 8.66 18.71 -32.51
CA VAL A 816 8.01 18.01 -31.40
C VAL A 816 8.85 16.80 -30.99
N GLU A 817 8.98 16.60 -29.67
CA GLU A 817 9.71 15.47 -29.10
C GLU A 817 9.12 14.11 -29.51
N GLY A 818 9.92 13.05 -29.39
CA GLY A 818 9.61 11.74 -29.96
C GLY A 818 8.36 11.10 -29.35
N LEU A 819 8.21 11.14 -28.02
CA LEU A 819 7.06 10.55 -27.34
C LEU A 819 5.79 11.37 -27.62
N THR A 820 5.89 12.69 -27.56
CA THR A 820 4.79 13.61 -27.89
C THR A 820 4.22 13.36 -29.29
N LYS A 821 5.10 13.16 -30.30
CA LYS A 821 4.69 12.83 -31.66
C LYS A 821 3.95 11.49 -31.72
N SER A 822 4.44 10.48 -31.01
CA SER A 822 3.81 9.17 -30.94
C SER A 822 2.42 9.24 -30.29
N ILE A 823 2.25 9.99 -29.20
CA ILE A 823 0.96 10.15 -28.51
C ILE A 823 -0.08 10.85 -29.39
N ARG A 824 0.29 11.96 -30.06
CA ARG A 824 -0.64 12.66 -30.97
C ARG A 824 -1.07 11.80 -32.15
N ASN A 825 -0.17 10.97 -32.66
CA ASN A 825 -0.43 10.08 -33.79
C ASN A 825 -1.24 8.84 -33.42
N PHE A 826 -1.37 8.50 -32.13
CA PHE A 826 -2.02 7.26 -31.70
C PHE A 826 -3.46 7.10 -32.25
N GLY A 827 -4.22 8.21 -32.33
CA GLY A 827 -5.58 8.18 -32.88
C GLY A 827 -5.66 7.86 -34.38
N GLN A 828 -4.57 8.02 -35.14
CA GLN A 828 -4.48 7.68 -36.57
C GLN A 828 -3.68 6.40 -36.82
N ASN A 829 -2.64 6.16 -36.02
CA ASN A 829 -1.80 4.97 -36.05
C ASN A 829 -1.68 4.42 -34.62
N THR A 830 -2.39 3.33 -34.34
CA THR A 830 -2.42 2.70 -33.02
C THR A 830 -1.07 2.09 -32.61
N GLU A 831 -0.13 1.90 -33.54
CA GLU A 831 1.20 1.34 -33.24
C GLU A 831 2.26 2.43 -32.95
N SER A 832 1.92 3.72 -33.04
CA SER A 832 2.90 4.81 -32.94
C SER A 832 3.66 4.83 -31.60
N ILE A 833 3.00 4.44 -30.51
CA ILE A 833 3.58 4.35 -29.17
C ILE A 833 4.44 3.08 -29.06
N ASP A 834 3.97 1.95 -29.57
CA ASP A 834 4.74 0.68 -29.58
C ASP A 834 6.06 0.82 -30.34
N GLN A 835 6.05 1.51 -31.49
CA GLN A 835 7.27 1.79 -32.26
C GLN A 835 8.28 2.67 -31.52
N TYR A 836 7.81 3.59 -30.67
CA TYR A 836 8.69 4.39 -29.81
C TYR A 836 9.30 3.54 -28.70
N VAL A 837 8.48 2.70 -28.05
CA VAL A 837 8.88 1.83 -26.94
C VAL A 837 9.87 0.72 -27.37
N GLN A 838 9.88 0.32 -28.63
CA GLN A 838 10.83 -0.68 -29.16
C GLN A 838 12.31 -0.26 -29.07
N ASN A 839 12.61 1.04 -29.05
CA ASN A 839 13.98 1.54 -29.10
C ASN A 839 14.44 2.22 -27.79
N LEU A 840 13.84 1.82 -26.66
CA LEU A 840 14.19 2.40 -25.36
C LEU A 840 15.57 1.97 -24.89
N ASN A 841 16.27 2.92 -24.28
CA ASN A 841 17.51 2.69 -23.58
C ASN A 841 17.51 3.44 -22.24
N PHE A 842 18.37 3.02 -21.32
CA PHE A 842 18.36 3.52 -19.95
C PHE A 842 18.61 5.04 -19.83
N ASP A 843 19.50 5.63 -20.65
CA ASP A 843 19.97 7.02 -20.51
C ASP A 843 19.34 8.03 -21.50
N GLY A 844 18.72 7.57 -22.59
CA GLY A 844 18.34 8.39 -23.74
C GLY A 844 16.85 8.76 -23.80
N ASN A 845 16.04 8.29 -22.85
CA ASN A 845 14.59 8.44 -22.86
C ASN A 845 14.05 9.17 -21.61
N GLU A 846 14.76 10.18 -21.11
CA GLU A 846 14.37 10.94 -19.90
C GLU A 846 12.97 11.58 -19.99
N GLU A 847 12.50 11.94 -21.20
CA GLU A 847 11.11 12.39 -21.47
C GLU A 847 10.10 11.30 -21.04
N LEU A 848 10.32 10.05 -21.46
CA LEU A 848 9.45 8.92 -21.11
C LEU A 848 9.52 8.59 -19.62
N TRP A 849 10.71 8.61 -19.02
CA TRP A 849 10.88 8.27 -17.60
C TRP A 849 10.15 9.28 -16.71
N SER A 850 10.30 10.57 -17.02
CA SER A 850 9.59 11.64 -16.33
C SER A 850 8.07 11.57 -16.58
N TYR A 851 7.65 11.12 -17.76
CA TYR A 851 6.25 10.92 -18.11
C TYR A 851 5.61 9.79 -17.30
N VAL A 852 6.24 8.61 -17.28
CA VAL A 852 5.73 7.42 -16.57
C VAL A 852 5.72 7.65 -15.08
N GLN A 853 6.77 8.28 -14.52
CA GLN A 853 6.82 8.63 -13.12
C GLN A 853 5.67 9.60 -12.74
N ALA A 854 5.39 10.60 -13.56
CA ALA A 854 4.28 11.51 -13.32
C ALA A 854 2.91 10.83 -13.41
N ILE A 855 2.74 9.80 -14.24
CA ILE A 855 1.52 8.98 -14.23
C ILE A 855 1.35 8.30 -12.88
N PHE A 856 2.41 7.69 -12.34
CA PHE A 856 2.34 7.04 -11.03
C PHE A 856 2.12 8.05 -9.91
N ASP A 857 2.80 9.19 -9.93
CA ASP A 857 2.71 10.18 -8.85
C ASP A 857 1.32 10.87 -8.81
N ASN A 858 0.76 11.20 -9.98
CA ASN A 858 -0.47 12.02 -10.06
C ASN A 858 -1.76 11.22 -10.29
N TYR A 859 -1.66 10.03 -10.90
CA TYR A 859 -2.82 9.30 -11.42
C TYR A 859 -2.87 7.83 -10.99
N GLU A 860 -2.18 7.45 -9.91
CA GLU A 860 -2.17 6.07 -9.39
C GLU A 860 -3.57 5.48 -9.16
N TYR A 861 -4.52 6.31 -8.71
CA TYR A 861 -5.89 5.87 -8.41
C TYR A 861 -6.68 5.39 -9.65
N LEU A 862 -6.18 5.64 -10.87
CA LEU A 862 -6.76 5.14 -12.11
C LEU A 862 -6.15 3.78 -12.48
N PRO A 863 -6.93 2.86 -13.08
CA PRO A 863 -6.40 1.60 -13.60
C PRO A 863 -5.28 1.82 -14.63
N LEU A 864 -4.22 1.01 -14.59
CA LEU A 864 -3.06 1.13 -15.49
C LEU A 864 -3.45 0.95 -16.96
N ASN A 865 -4.48 0.14 -17.24
CA ASN A 865 -5.02 -0.06 -18.59
C ASN A 865 -5.65 1.20 -19.22
N THR A 866 -5.81 2.28 -18.43
CA THR A 866 -6.22 3.60 -18.93
C THR A 866 -5.17 4.21 -19.86
N PHE A 867 -3.88 3.94 -19.61
CA PHE A 867 -2.76 4.59 -20.30
C PHE A 867 -2.12 3.67 -21.33
N GLU A 868 -2.14 4.07 -22.60
CA GLU A 868 -1.55 3.27 -23.68
C GLU A 868 -0.03 3.11 -23.55
N VAL A 869 0.67 4.12 -23.05
CA VAL A 869 2.12 4.05 -22.82
C VAL A 869 2.47 2.90 -21.87
N LEU A 870 1.68 2.69 -20.81
CA LEU A 870 1.89 1.59 -19.86
C LEU A 870 1.57 0.22 -20.48
N LYS A 871 0.52 0.14 -21.31
CA LYS A 871 0.21 -1.07 -22.10
C LYS A 871 1.35 -1.42 -23.06
N SER A 872 1.90 -0.42 -23.74
CA SER A 872 3.02 -0.57 -24.66
C SER A 872 4.28 -1.08 -23.95
N LEU A 873 4.61 -0.51 -22.78
CA LEU A 873 5.68 -1.00 -21.92
C LEU A 873 5.45 -2.45 -21.49
N ALA A 874 4.23 -2.80 -21.06
CA ALA A 874 3.90 -4.16 -20.62
C ALA A 874 4.03 -5.23 -21.73
N ARG A 875 3.87 -4.84 -23.00
CA ARG A 875 4.00 -5.75 -24.17
C ARG A 875 5.44 -6.00 -24.59
N ASN A 876 6.40 -5.18 -24.15
CA ASN A 876 7.81 -5.28 -24.53
C ASN A 876 8.68 -5.64 -23.32
N PHE A 877 9.21 -6.88 -23.31
CA PHE A 877 9.98 -7.40 -22.18
C PHE A 877 11.27 -6.61 -21.87
N ASP A 878 12.00 -6.15 -22.89
CA ASP A 878 13.22 -5.37 -22.69
C ASP A 878 12.91 -3.99 -22.10
N ALA A 879 11.91 -3.32 -22.67
CA ALA A 879 11.44 -2.02 -22.20
C ALA A 879 10.89 -2.10 -20.77
N LEU A 880 10.11 -3.14 -20.46
CA LEU A 880 9.55 -3.37 -19.14
C LEU A 880 10.67 -3.60 -18.11
N ALA A 881 11.63 -4.48 -18.41
CA ALA A 881 12.77 -4.73 -17.53
C ALA A 881 13.57 -3.45 -17.24
N ILE A 882 13.87 -2.65 -18.27
CA ILE A 882 14.54 -1.35 -18.11
C ILE A 882 13.72 -0.41 -17.21
N THR A 883 12.41 -0.33 -17.44
CA THR A 883 11.51 0.57 -16.70
C THR A 883 11.48 0.23 -15.22
N VAL A 884 11.41 -1.07 -14.88
CA VAL A 884 11.43 -1.58 -13.51
C VAL A 884 12.66 -1.07 -12.74
N PHE A 885 13.85 -1.18 -13.33
CA PHE A 885 15.10 -0.74 -12.68
C PHE A 885 15.34 0.76 -12.75
N LYS A 886 14.99 1.43 -13.86
CA LYS A 886 15.20 2.87 -14.06
C LYS A 886 14.37 3.71 -13.09
N LEU A 887 13.11 3.31 -12.86
CA LEU A 887 12.17 4.04 -12.01
C LEU A 887 12.14 3.54 -10.56
N ASP A 888 12.89 2.49 -10.22
CA ASP A 888 12.85 1.85 -8.88
C ASP A 888 11.39 1.56 -8.47
N LEU A 889 10.68 0.83 -9.33
CA LEU A 889 9.25 0.62 -9.13
C LEU A 889 8.99 -0.19 -7.85
N PRO A 890 8.10 0.26 -6.95
CA PRO A 890 7.73 -0.48 -5.77
C PRO A 890 6.94 -1.74 -6.13
N LEU A 891 7.01 -2.76 -5.25
CA LEU A 891 6.30 -4.04 -5.43
C LEU A 891 4.79 -3.87 -5.68
N GLU A 892 4.17 -2.86 -5.08
CA GLU A 892 2.74 -2.55 -5.27
C GLU A 892 2.41 -2.19 -6.71
N ILE A 893 3.21 -1.33 -7.35
CA ILE A 893 3.03 -0.99 -8.77
C ILE A 893 3.29 -2.22 -9.64
N LEU A 894 4.31 -3.02 -9.33
CA LEU A 894 4.64 -4.23 -10.08
C LEU A 894 3.50 -5.28 -10.00
N ARG A 895 2.80 -5.39 -8.87
CA ARG A 895 1.58 -6.21 -8.77
C ARG A 895 0.47 -5.68 -9.67
N ARG A 896 0.31 -4.37 -9.79
CA ARG A 896 -0.69 -3.78 -10.69
C ARG A 896 -0.40 -4.10 -12.15
N PHE A 897 0.87 -4.17 -12.57
CA PHE A 897 1.21 -4.68 -13.90
C PHE A 897 0.74 -6.14 -14.09
N GLU A 898 0.91 -6.99 -13.08
CA GLU A 898 0.46 -8.40 -13.11
C GLU A 898 -1.08 -8.52 -13.19
N THR A 899 -1.81 -7.69 -12.43
CA THR A 899 -3.28 -7.79 -12.29
C THR A 899 -4.08 -6.95 -13.28
N GLU A 900 -3.57 -5.79 -13.71
CA GLU A 900 -4.30 -4.82 -14.55
C GLU A 900 -3.84 -4.83 -16.01
N LEU A 901 -2.60 -5.28 -16.28
CA LEU A 901 -2.01 -5.36 -17.62
C LEU A 901 -1.63 -6.80 -18.03
N SER A 902 -2.02 -7.81 -17.22
CA SER A 902 -1.75 -9.22 -17.48
C SER A 902 -0.27 -9.59 -17.64
N VAL A 903 0.65 -8.82 -17.06
CA VAL A 903 2.10 -9.12 -17.11
C VAL A 903 2.38 -10.42 -16.37
N LEU A 904 3.12 -11.32 -17.02
CA LEU A 904 3.66 -12.53 -16.41
C LEU A 904 5.18 -12.37 -16.27
N TRP A 905 5.64 -12.06 -15.06
CA TRP A 905 7.06 -11.81 -14.78
C TRP A 905 7.99 -12.97 -15.16
N TYR A 906 7.47 -14.20 -15.15
CA TYR A 906 8.18 -15.41 -15.58
C TYR A 906 8.46 -15.46 -17.10
N LEU A 907 7.71 -14.71 -17.91
CA LEU A 907 7.91 -14.62 -19.35
C LEU A 907 9.03 -13.67 -19.73
N ILE A 908 9.41 -12.72 -18.85
CA ILE A 908 10.52 -11.81 -19.14
C ILE A 908 11.80 -12.63 -19.22
N PRO A 909 12.49 -12.64 -20.38
CA PRO A 909 13.69 -13.44 -20.58
C PRO A 909 14.80 -13.07 -19.60
N ILE A 910 15.59 -14.06 -19.20
CA ILE A 910 16.81 -13.84 -18.41
C ILE A 910 17.75 -12.82 -19.08
N SER A 911 17.80 -12.81 -20.42
CA SER A 911 18.60 -11.85 -21.20
C SER A 911 18.12 -10.41 -21.05
N SER A 912 16.81 -10.19 -20.97
CA SER A 912 16.21 -8.86 -20.80
C SER A 912 16.50 -8.29 -19.43
N TRP A 913 16.41 -9.13 -18.38
CA TRP A 913 16.82 -8.76 -17.02
C TRP A 913 18.30 -8.41 -16.95
N ASN A 914 19.16 -9.26 -17.54
CA ASN A 914 20.60 -9.02 -17.56
C ASN A 914 20.94 -7.70 -18.29
N ASN A 915 20.36 -7.47 -19.47
CA ASN A 915 20.55 -6.23 -20.22
C ASN A 915 20.13 -4.98 -19.43
N ALA A 916 19.00 -5.01 -18.74
CA ALA A 916 18.54 -3.89 -17.92
C ALA A 916 19.49 -3.58 -16.75
N ILE A 917 19.98 -4.62 -16.07
CA ILE A 917 20.94 -4.49 -14.96
C ILE A 917 22.29 -3.98 -15.47
N ASP A 918 22.79 -4.51 -16.59
CA ASP A 918 24.04 -4.06 -17.22
C ASP A 918 23.96 -2.58 -17.60
N GLN A 919 22.85 -2.14 -18.20
CA GLN A 919 22.63 -0.73 -18.51
C GLN A 919 22.56 0.14 -17.25
N LEU A 920 21.93 -0.34 -16.17
CA LEU A 920 21.92 0.36 -14.89
C LEU A 920 23.35 0.51 -14.35
N ILE A 921 24.12 -0.57 -14.27
CA ILE A 921 25.50 -0.53 -13.76
C ILE A 921 26.33 0.44 -14.61
N HIS A 922 26.22 0.37 -15.93
CA HIS A 922 26.95 1.23 -16.86
C HIS A 922 26.57 2.71 -16.73
N SER A 923 25.28 3.03 -16.59
CA SER A 923 24.82 4.42 -16.40
C SER A 923 25.37 5.02 -15.10
N TRP A 924 25.36 4.25 -14.00
CA TRP A 924 25.92 4.70 -12.73
C TRP A 924 27.44 4.77 -12.74
N THR A 925 28.12 3.86 -13.43
CA THR A 925 29.58 3.91 -13.64
C THR A 925 29.98 5.22 -14.32
N LYS A 926 29.24 5.64 -15.37
CA LYS A 926 29.44 6.93 -16.04
C LYS A 926 29.19 8.13 -15.14
N ILE A 927 28.22 8.04 -14.22
CA ILE A 927 27.85 9.14 -13.31
C ILE A 927 28.86 9.26 -12.17
N ALA A 928 29.30 8.14 -11.61
CA ALA A 928 30.17 8.08 -10.45
C ALA A 928 31.66 8.15 -10.82
N ASP A 929 32.04 7.90 -12.08
CA ASP A 929 33.43 7.76 -12.52
C ASP A 929 34.21 6.78 -11.61
N ASP A 930 33.59 5.62 -11.38
CA ASP A 930 34.10 4.53 -10.55
C ASP A 930 34.32 3.23 -11.35
N ASP A 931 34.72 2.15 -10.69
CA ASP A 931 34.92 0.83 -11.29
C ASP A 931 33.62 0.02 -11.44
N GLY A 932 32.47 0.68 -11.35
CA GLY A 932 31.14 0.08 -11.34
C GLY A 932 30.68 -0.45 -9.99
N TYR A 933 31.48 -0.30 -8.93
CA TYR A 933 31.13 -0.70 -7.56
C TYR A 933 29.80 -0.09 -7.10
N TYR A 934 29.61 1.22 -7.33
CA TYR A 934 28.37 1.91 -6.94
C TYR A 934 27.17 1.41 -7.74
N GLY A 935 27.32 1.26 -9.06
CA GLY A 935 26.28 0.71 -9.93
C GLY A 935 25.85 -0.70 -9.49
N LYS A 936 26.80 -1.56 -9.14
CA LYS A 936 26.54 -2.92 -8.64
C LYS A 936 25.82 -2.92 -7.29
N ASN A 937 26.21 -2.06 -6.35
CA ASN A 937 25.52 -1.95 -5.06
C ASN A 937 24.07 -1.46 -5.23
N LYS A 938 23.86 -0.48 -6.13
CA LYS A 938 22.51 -0.03 -6.45
C LYS A 938 21.68 -1.13 -7.10
N ALA A 939 22.23 -1.86 -8.07
CA ALA A 939 21.59 -3.02 -8.66
C ALA A 939 21.22 -4.08 -7.61
N ARG A 940 22.14 -4.39 -6.68
CA ARG A 940 21.92 -5.35 -5.58
C ARG A 940 20.77 -4.92 -4.67
N LYS A 941 20.69 -3.63 -4.31
CA LYS A 941 19.58 -3.08 -3.51
C LYS A 941 18.24 -3.27 -4.22
N LEU A 942 18.17 -2.98 -5.52
CA LEU A 942 16.96 -3.14 -6.32
C LEU A 942 16.58 -4.63 -6.44
N LEU A 943 17.54 -5.51 -6.71
CA LEU A 943 17.33 -6.96 -6.76
C LEU A 943 16.78 -7.50 -5.44
N ASN A 944 17.32 -7.07 -4.30
CA ASN A 944 16.80 -7.44 -2.98
C ASN A 944 15.34 -7.02 -2.77
N ASN A 945 14.94 -5.85 -3.26
CA ASN A 945 13.56 -5.39 -3.17
C ASN A 945 12.61 -6.20 -4.08
N MET A 946 13.13 -6.81 -5.15
CA MET A 946 12.33 -7.45 -6.21
C MET A 946 12.43 -8.99 -6.23
N LYS A 947 13.20 -9.58 -5.31
CA LYS A 947 13.48 -11.03 -5.25
C LYS A 947 12.24 -11.93 -5.21
N LYS A 948 11.09 -11.39 -4.81
CA LYS A 948 9.81 -12.12 -4.67
C LYS A 948 8.91 -12.07 -5.91
N ILE A 949 9.24 -11.26 -6.91
CA ILE A 949 8.39 -11.08 -8.09
C ILE A 949 8.48 -12.28 -9.02
N THR A 950 9.70 -12.79 -9.20
CA THR A 950 10.00 -13.94 -10.04
C THR A 950 11.24 -14.64 -9.50
N PRO A 951 11.31 -15.98 -9.57
CA PRO A 951 12.49 -16.75 -9.19
C PRO A 951 13.77 -16.34 -9.92
N LEU A 952 13.65 -15.64 -11.06
CA LEU A 952 14.80 -15.16 -11.83
C LEU A 952 15.50 -13.95 -11.20
N LEU A 953 14.87 -13.26 -10.25
CA LEU A 953 15.47 -12.12 -9.52
C LEU A 953 15.85 -12.48 -8.07
N ASP A 954 15.68 -13.75 -7.70
CA ASP A 954 16.06 -14.28 -6.40
C ASP A 954 17.57 -14.14 -6.14
N GLU A 955 17.97 -14.17 -4.86
CA GLU A 955 19.35 -14.06 -4.38
C GLU A 955 20.29 -15.04 -5.08
N SER A 956 19.79 -16.22 -5.45
CA SER A 956 20.55 -17.23 -6.17
C SER A 956 21.00 -16.83 -7.60
N PHE A 957 20.48 -15.74 -8.17
CA PHE A 957 20.90 -15.17 -9.45
C PHE A 957 21.72 -13.88 -9.33
N HIS A 958 21.89 -13.31 -8.12
CA HIS A 958 22.49 -11.98 -7.96
C HIS A 958 23.94 -11.93 -8.45
N GLU A 959 24.76 -12.93 -8.12
CA GLU A 959 26.16 -12.98 -8.57
C GLU A 959 26.29 -13.16 -10.08
N PHE A 960 25.31 -13.83 -10.72
CA PHE A 960 25.25 -13.93 -12.18
C PHE A 960 25.02 -12.55 -12.82
N TYR A 961 24.03 -11.79 -12.34
CA TYR A 961 23.76 -10.45 -12.91
C TYR A 961 24.82 -9.40 -12.57
N LEU A 962 25.36 -9.43 -11.35
CA LEU A 962 26.26 -8.37 -10.88
C LEU A 962 27.70 -8.55 -11.35
N ASN A 963 28.13 -9.81 -11.49
CA ASN A 963 29.52 -10.18 -11.75
C ASN A 963 29.71 -11.12 -12.94
N GLY A 964 28.64 -11.57 -13.60
CA GLY A 964 28.72 -12.55 -14.67
C GLY A 964 29.09 -13.96 -14.19
N THR A 965 29.02 -14.21 -12.87
CA THR A 965 29.46 -15.47 -12.26
C THR A 965 28.49 -16.60 -12.64
N LYS A 966 28.99 -17.60 -13.38
CA LYS A 966 28.23 -18.80 -13.78
C LYS A 966 28.44 -19.97 -12.80
N GLU A 967 28.23 -19.72 -11.51
CA GLU A 967 28.36 -20.73 -10.46
C GLU A 967 27.08 -20.81 -9.63
N PHE A 968 26.20 -21.76 -9.95
CA PHE A 968 24.90 -21.96 -9.28
C PHE A 968 24.91 -23.12 -8.28
N GLY A 969 26.10 -23.64 -7.91
CA GLY A 969 26.24 -24.80 -7.04
C GLY A 969 25.70 -26.10 -7.67
N PRO A 970 25.29 -27.10 -6.86
CA PRO A 970 24.86 -28.41 -7.36
C PRO A 970 23.60 -28.37 -8.22
N LEU A 971 22.76 -27.34 -8.06
CA LEU A 971 21.53 -27.12 -8.83
C LEU A 971 21.79 -26.77 -10.31
N GLY A 972 23.02 -26.48 -10.71
CA GLY A 972 23.38 -26.31 -12.13
C GLY A 972 23.71 -27.61 -12.87
N ARG A 973 23.76 -28.76 -12.18
CA ARG A 973 24.23 -30.04 -12.75
C ARG A 973 23.06 -30.97 -13.09
N LEU A 974 23.02 -31.46 -14.33
CA LEU A 974 21.95 -32.34 -14.82
C LEU A 974 21.73 -33.58 -13.94
N ASP A 975 22.80 -34.32 -13.62
CA ASP A 975 22.69 -35.55 -12.82
C ASP A 975 22.13 -35.29 -11.42
N PHE A 976 22.49 -34.15 -10.81
CA PHE A 976 21.97 -33.77 -9.51
C PHE A 976 20.48 -33.40 -9.60
N LEU A 977 20.11 -32.57 -10.58
CA LEU A 977 18.72 -32.16 -10.80
C LEU A 977 17.81 -33.34 -11.14
N GLN A 978 18.23 -34.21 -12.06
CA GLN A 978 17.48 -35.41 -12.43
C GLN A 978 17.25 -36.29 -11.20
N ASN A 979 18.27 -36.46 -10.37
CA ASN A 979 18.17 -37.24 -9.15
C ASN A 979 17.23 -36.59 -8.12
N TYR A 980 17.40 -35.30 -7.85
CA TYR A 980 16.61 -34.56 -6.86
C TYR A 980 15.13 -34.48 -7.25
N ILE A 981 14.84 -34.23 -8.53
CA ILE A 981 13.47 -34.05 -9.02
C ILE A 981 12.75 -35.39 -9.17
N PHE A 982 13.39 -36.44 -9.71
CA PHE A 982 12.69 -37.66 -10.13
C PHE A 982 13.18 -38.97 -9.50
N GLU A 983 14.47 -39.12 -9.17
CA GLU A 983 15.03 -40.45 -8.82
C GLU A 983 15.20 -40.68 -7.32
N GLY A 984 15.51 -39.64 -6.52
CA GLY A 984 15.66 -39.71 -5.07
C GLY A 984 16.81 -40.58 -4.55
N LYS A 985 17.75 -41.02 -5.40
CA LYS A 985 18.84 -41.94 -5.05
C LYS A 985 19.75 -41.41 -3.93
N ASN A 986 19.97 -40.08 -3.89
CA ASN A 986 20.81 -39.45 -2.86
C ASN A 986 19.99 -38.90 -1.67
N LEU A 987 18.66 -39.06 -1.70
CA LEU A 987 17.73 -38.55 -0.69
C LEU A 987 17.14 -39.68 0.16
N GLY A 988 17.66 -40.91 0.05
CA GLY A 988 17.17 -42.07 0.81
C GLY A 988 16.07 -42.87 0.12
N GLY A 989 15.73 -42.58 -1.13
CA GLY A 989 14.76 -43.34 -1.92
C GLY A 989 13.93 -42.47 -2.86
N LYS A 990 13.24 -43.10 -3.82
CA LYS A 990 12.39 -42.41 -4.80
C LYS A 990 11.24 -41.63 -4.14
N GLU A 991 10.78 -42.08 -2.98
CA GLU A 991 9.70 -41.44 -2.20
C GLU A 991 10.08 -40.01 -1.75
N ASN A 992 11.38 -39.72 -1.64
CA ASN A 992 11.89 -38.43 -1.17
C ASN A 992 12.26 -37.48 -2.33
N CYS A 993 11.92 -37.79 -3.58
CA CYS A 993 12.14 -36.87 -4.70
C CYS A 993 11.00 -35.84 -4.80
N GLU A 994 11.29 -34.65 -5.33
CA GLU A 994 10.31 -33.57 -5.42
C GLU A 994 9.06 -33.96 -6.23
N TYR A 995 9.20 -34.81 -7.24
CA TYR A 995 8.05 -35.27 -8.02
C TYR A 995 7.11 -36.16 -7.19
N GLN A 996 7.63 -37.00 -6.29
CA GLN A 996 6.77 -37.76 -5.38
C GLN A 996 6.15 -36.85 -4.32
N HIS A 997 6.91 -35.88 -3.78
CA HIS A 997 6.35 -34.88 -2.87
C HIS A 997 5.18 -34.11 -3.52
N LEU A 998 5.32 -33.65 -4.77
CA LEU A 998 4.23 -33.03 -5.54
C LEU A 998 2.97 -33.93 -5.58
N LEU A 999 3.13 -35.22 -5.88
CA LEU A 999 1.99 -36.16 -5.94
C LEU A 999 1.37 -36.41 -4.56
N HIS A 1000 2.19 -36.45 -3.50
CA HIS A 1000 1.71 -36.60 -2.13
C HIS A 1000 0.93 -35.36 -1.66
N ARG A 1001 1.44 -34.15 -1.94
CA ARG A 1001 0.78 -32.87 -1.66
C ARG A 1001 -0.61 -32.79 -2.29
N HIS A 1002 -0.73 -33.25 -3.53
CA HIS A 1002 -1.97 -33.22 -4.32
C HIS A 1002 -2.68 -34.56 -4.44
N LYS A 1003 -2.60 -35.40 -3.41
CA LYS A 1003 -3.28 -36.71 -3.39
C LYS A 1003 -4.79 -36.57 -3.53
N ALA A 1004 -5.41 -35.62 -2.81
CA ALA A 1004 -6.84 -35.38 -2.88
C ALA A 1004 -7.28 -34.90 -4.28
N ASP A 1005 -6.50 -34.02 -4.91
CA ASP A 1005 -6.78 -33.52 -6.26
C ASP A 1005 -6.61 -34.63 -7.31
N THR A 1006 -5.68 -35.56 -7.07
CA THR A 1006 -5.50 -36.77 -7.88
C THR A 1006 -6.72 -37.69 -7.80
N GLU A 1007 -7.23 -37.94 -6.59
CA GLU A 1007 -8.41 -38.77 -6.37
C GLU A 1007 -9.68 -38.17 -6.99
N ASN A 1008 -9.78 -36.83 -6.97
CA ASN A 1008 -10.95 -36.10 -7.48
C ASN A 1008 -10.83 -35.65 -8.96
N GLY A 1009 -9.66 -35.86 -9.60
CA GLY A 1009 -9.41 -35.44 -10.99
C GLY A 1009 -9.34 -33.93 -11.21
N GLU A 1010 -8.76 -33.19 -10.25
CA GLU A 1010 -8.80 -31.72 -10.17
C GLU A 1010 -7.55 -31.01 -10.70
N TRP A 1011 -6.64 -31.74 -11.36
CA TRP A 1011 -5.42 -31.17 -11.89
C TRP A 1011 -5.68 -30.25 -13.10
N PRO A 1012 -5.06 -29.06 -13.16
CA PRO A 1012 -5.12 -28.21 -14.35
C PRO A 1012 -4.52 -28.93 -15.57
N ASN A 1013 -5.30 -29.03 -16.64
CA ASN A 1013 -4.90 -29.73 -17.87
C ASN A 1013 -5.37 -29.03 -19.16
N ASP A 1014 -5.85 -27.79 -19.06
CA ASP A 1014 -6.43 -27.08 -20.19
C ASP A 1014 -5.39 -26.75 -21.29
N LEU A 1015 -4.10 -26.58 -20.98
CA LEU A 1015 -3.09 -26.32 -22.03
C LEU A 1015 -2.86 -27.57 -22.89
N SER A 1016 -2.75 -28.75 -22.29
CA SER A 1016 -2.58 -30.00 -23.05
C SER A 1016 -3.85 -30.41 -23.81
N ILE A 1017 -5.03 -30.19 -23.24
CA ILE A 1017 -6.32 -30.41 -23.94
C ILE A 1017 -6.38 -29.55 -25.21
N ASN A 1018 -5.93 -28.30 -25.13
CA ASN A 1018 -5.88 -27.38 -26.27
C ASN A 1018 -4.66 -27.58 -27.17
N ARG A 1019 -3.86 -28.65 -26.95
CA ARG A 1019 -2.66 -29.00 -27.73
C ARG A 1019 -1.63 -27.87 -27.82
N TRP A 1020 -1.32 -27.25 -26.69
CA TRP A 1020 -0.31 -26.18 -26.65
C TRP A 1020 1.00 -26.61 -27.32
N GLU A 1021 1.36 -25.95 -28.43
CA GLU A 1021 2.40 -26.39 -29.37
C GLU A 1021 3.80 -26.44 -28.72
N TYR A 1022 4.00 -25.61 -27.70
CA TYR A 1022 5.27 -25.46 -27.02
C TYR A 1022 5.64 -26.62 -26.10
N PHE A 1023 4.70 -27.55 -25.81
CA PHE A 1023 5.04 -28.79 -25.10
C PHE A 1023 6.04 -29.66 -25.86
N SER A 1024 6.20 -29.47 -27.18
CA SER A 1024 7.25 -30.12 -27.97
C SER A 1024 8.66 -29.76 -27.48
N SER A 1025 8.84 -28.60 -26.83
CA SER A 1025 10.14 -28.14 -26.30
C SER A 1025 10.72 -29.07 -25.24
N ILE A 1026 9.89 -29.86 -24.55
CA ILE A 1026 10.36 -30.84 -23.56
C ILE A 1026 11.31 -31.87 -24.18
N GLN A 1027 11.15 -32.17 -25.47
CA GLN A 1027 11.99 -33.13 -26.20
C GLN A 1027 13.42 -32.61 -26.44
N GLN A 1028 13.63 -31.29 -26.31
CA GLN A 1028 14.95 -30.65 -26.44
C GLN A 1028 15.73 -30.68 -25.12
N LEU A 1029 15.10 -31.08 -24.01
CA LEU A 1029 15.73 -31.13 -22.70
C LEU A 1029 16.18 -32.56 -22.36
N PRO A 1030 17.34 -32.74 -21.71
CA PRO A 1030 17.90 -34.07 -21.43
C PRO A 1030 17.31 -34.75 -20.17
N PHE A 1031 16.18 -34.25 -19.65
CA PHE A 1031 15.52 -34.83 -18.47
C PHE A 1031 14.75 -36.09 -18.84
N LYS A 1032 14.94 -37.16 -18.05
CA LYS A 1032 14.17 -38.40 -18.18
C LYS A 1032 12.93 -38.30 -17.30
N ILE A 1033 11.82 -37.84 -17.89
CA ILE A 1033 10.56 -37.63 -17.15
C ILE A 1033 9.60 -38.80 -17.41
N ASN A 1034 9.26 -39.53 -16.36
CA ASN A 1034 8.21 -40.56 -16.39
C ASN A 1034 6.98 -40.04 -15.65
N LEU A 1035 6.00 -39.55 -16.41
CA LEU A 1035 4.74 -39.08 -15.84
C LEU A 1035 3.97 -40.23 -15.19
N ALA A 1036 3.35 -39.95 -14.03
CA ALA A 1036 2.40 -40.85 -13.40
C ALA A 1036 1.15 -41.07 -14.27
N SER A 1037 0.71 -40.04 -15.02
CA SER A 1037 -0.45 -40.10 -15.91
C SER A 1037 -0.45 -38.92 -16.90
N GLN A 1038 -1.44 -38.84 -17.80
CA GLN A 1038 -1.63 -37.69 -18.68
C GLN A 1038 -2.28 -36.49 -17.97
N TRP A 1039 -3.00 -36.69 -16.85
CA TRP A 1039 -3.75 -35.62 -16.20
C TRP A 1039 -2.89 -34.58 -15.47
N ASN A 1040 -1.63 -34.90 -15.10
CA ASN A 1040 -0.68 -33.94 -14.50
C ASN A 1040 0.33 -33.37 -15.50
N LYS A 1041 0.17 -33.66 -16.79
CA LYS A 1041 1.15 -33.30 -17.82
C LYS A 1041 1.47 -31.80 -17.79
N ASP A 1042 0.46 -30.94 -17.68
CA ASP A 1042 0.63 -29.50 -17.74
C ASP A 1042 1.47 -29.00 -16.55
N VAL A 1043 1.07 -29.33 -15.33
CA VAL A 1043 1.78 -28.94 -14.10
C VAL A 1043 3.24 -29.44 -14.09
N VAL A 1044 3.48 -30.66 -14.57
CA VAL A 1044 4.83 -31.25 -14.55
C VAL A 1044 5.72 -30.68 -15.65
N TYR A 1045 5.23 -30.58 -16.89
CA TYR A 1045 6.06 -30.18 -18.04
C TYR A 1045 6.18 -28.67 -18.22
N PHE A 1046 5.16 -27.90 -17.84
CA PHE A 1046 5.13 -26.46 -18.05
C PHE A 1046 6.39 -25.72 -17.55
N PRO A 1047 6.88 -25.90 -16.30
CA PRO A 1047 8.07 -25.17 -15.84
C PRO A 1047 9.34 -25.47 -16.66
N PHE A 1048 9.50 -26.71 -17.15
CA PHE A 1048 10.61 -27.09 -18.02
C PHE A 1048 10.52 -26.42 -19.40
N CYS A 1049 9.33 -26.49 -20.02
CA CYS A 1049 9.09 -25.86 -21.32
C CYS A 1049 9.28 -24.35 -21.25
N LEU A 1050 8.76 -23.71 -20.19
CA LEU A 1050 8.89 -22.27 -20.01
C LEU A 1050 10.35 -21.86 -19.79
N ALA A 1051 11.11 -22.61 -18.99
CA ALA A 1051 12.55 -22.35 -18.81
C ALA A 1051 13.32 -22.41 -20.14
N TYR A 1052 13.02 -23.42 -20.98
CA TYR A 1052 13.60 -23.53 -22.31
C TYR A 1052 13.25 -22.34 -23.20
N LEU A 1053 11.97 -21.94 -23.24
CA LEU A 1053 11.55 -20.79 -24.04
C LEU A 1053 12.17 -19.48 -23.55
N ASN A 1054 12.29 -19.31 -22.23
CA ASN A 1054 12.85 -18.12 -21.60
C ASN A 1054 14.33 -17.94 -21.96
N VAL A 1055 15.15 -19.00 -21.85
CA VAL A 1055 16.60 -18.92 -22.07
C VAL A 1055 16.98 -19.08 -23.55
N VAL A 1056 16.40 -20.06 -24.26
CA VAL A 1056 16.84 -20.43 -25.62
C VAL A 1056 16.10 -19.62 -26.69
N LYS A 1057 14.82 -19.29 -26.47
CA LYS A 1057 13.99 -18.55 -27.42
C LYS A 1057 13.75 -17.09 -27.04
N ASN A 1058 14.33 -16.61 -25.92
CA ASN A 1058 14.10 -15.25 -25.39
C ASN A 1058 12.61 -14.90 -25.31
N SER A 1059 11.78 -15.88 -24.93
CA SER A 1059 10.32 -15.79 -24.87
C SER A 1059 9.63 -15.22 -26.12
N LYS A 1060 10.24 -15.39 -27.31
CA LYS A 1060 9.62 -15.03 -28.59
C LYS A 1060 8.61 -16.08 -29.01
N PHE A 1061 7.43 -16.03 -28.41
CA PHE A 1061 6.30 -16.89 -28.73
C PHE A 1061 4.97 -16.19 -28.52
N GLU A 1062 3.93 -16.61 -29.24
CA GLU A 1062 2.61 -16.03 -29.15
C GLU A 1062 1.80 -16.71 -28.03
N ILE A 1063 1.22 -15.90 -27.14
CA ILE A 1063 0.32 -16.37 -26.09
C ILE A 1063 -0.99 -15.62 -26.24
N ASN A 1064 -2.08 -16.35 -26.43
CA ASN A 1064 -3.39 -15.73 -26.47
C ASN A 1064 -3.91 -15.46 -25.03
N PRO A 1065 -4.90 -14.57 -24.85
CA PRO A 1065 -5.40 -14.21 -23.51
C PRO A 1065 -5.92 -15.41 -22.69
N LYS A 1066 -6.44 -16.45 -23.35
CA LYS A 1066 -6.92 -17.67 -22.66
C LYS A 1066 -5.76 -18.50 -22.11
N GLU A 1067 -4.67 -18.62 -22.88
CA GLU A 1067 -3.45 -19.30 -22.44
C GLU A 1067 -2.79 -18.60 -21.25
N ILE A 1068 -2.77 -17.25 -21.22
CA ILE A 1068 -2.28 -16.48 -20.07
C ILE A 1068 -3.00 -16.91 -18.78
N LEU A 1069 -4.33 -17.05 -18.84
CA LEU A 1069 -5.13 -17.44 -17.68
C LEU A 1069 -4.82 -18.87 -17.22
N HIS A 1070 -4.73 -19.82 -18.15
CA HIS A 1070 -4.39 -21.20 -17.81
C HIS A 1070 -2.95 -21.32 -17.27
N ILE A 1071 -2.01 -20.54 -17.80
CA ILE A 1071 -0.65 -20.44 -17.28
C ILE A 1071 -0.69 -19.96 -15.82
N LYS A 1072 -1.43 -18.89 -15.51
CA LYS A 1072 -1.61 -18.42 -14.13
C LYS A 1072 -2.20 -19.52 -13.23
N GLN A 1073 -3.21 -20.25 -13.69
CA GLN A 1073 -3.82 -21.35 -12.93
C GLN A 1073 -2.85 -22.49 -12.66
N ILE A 1074 -2.03 -22.89 -13.64
CA ILE A 1074 -1.00 -23.93 -13.47
C ILE A 1074 0.06 -23.49 -12.45
N ILE A 1075 0.50 -22.22 -12.51
CA ILE A 1075 1.48 -21.68 -11.55
C ILE A 1075 0.88 -21.65 -10.14
N LEU A 1076 -0.36 -21.13 -9.99
CA LEU A 1076 -1.06 -21.02 -8.70
C LEU A 1076 -1.46 -22.36 -8.09
N PHE A 1077 -1.47 -23.45 -8.87
CA PHE A 1077 -1.79 -24.79 -8.40
C PHE A 1077 -0.71 -25.32 -7.44
N ASP A 1078 0.57 -25.14 -7.79
CA ASP A 1078 1.70 -25.45 -6.92
C ASP A 1078 2.89 -24.53 -7.25
N GLU A 1079 2.90 -23.36 -6.62
CA GLU A 1079 3.92 -22.33 -6.85
C GLU A 1079 5.31 -22.81 -6.41
N GLN A 1080 5.38 -23.63 -5.37
CA GLN A 1080 6.64 -24.20 -4.88
C GLN A 1080 7.27 -25.10 -5.94
N TRP A 1081 6.50 -26.03 -6.51
CA TRP A 1081 6.96 -26.88 -7.61
C TRP A 1081 7.37 -26.04 -8.81
N PHE A 1082 6.50 -25.13 -9.26
CA PHE A 1082 6.77 -24.32 -10.44
C PHE A 1082 8.06 -23.48 -10.26
N ASN A 1083 8.18 -22.72 -9.17
CA ASN A 1083 9.31 -21.84 -8.93
C ASN A 1083 10.64 -22.60 -8.79
N PHE A 1084 10.63 -23.73 -8.08
CA PHE A 1084 11.81 -24.55 -7.90
C PHE A 1084 12.31 -25.15 -9.23
N ILE A 1085 11.42 -25.76 -10.00
CA ILE A 1085 11.77 -26.40 -11.27
C ILE A 1085 12.17 -25.36 -12.32
N PHE A 1086 11.37 -24.30 -12.47
CA PHE A 1086 11.64 -23.24 -13.45
C PHE A 1086 13.02 -22.60 -13.21
N SER A 1087 13.31 -22.16 -11.99
CA SER A 1087 14.60 -21.54 -11.66
C SER A 1087 15.79 -22.50 -11.83
N SER A 1088 15.64 -23.75 -11.41
CA SER A 1088 16.70 -24.76 -11.52
C SER A 1088 17.03 -25.12 -12.98
N VAL A 1089 16.00 -25.27 -13.82
CA VAL A 1089 16.18 -25.56 -15.25
C VAL A 1089 16.77 -24.34 -15.97
N VAL A 1090 16.37 -23.11 -15.61
CA VAL A 1090 17.00 -21.89 -16.16
C VAL A 1090 18.49 -21.84 -15.81
N LYS A 1091 18.87 -22.11 -14.55
CA LYS A 1091 20.29 -22.18 -14.13
C LYS A 1091 21.07 -23.21 -14.94
N TYR A 1092 20.51 -24.40 -15.14
CA TYR A 1092 21.11 -25.43 -15.99
C TYR A 1092 21.30 -24.92 -17.43
N LEU A 1093 20.26 -24.33 -18.04
CA LEU A 1093 20.33 -23.85 -19.42
C LEU A 1093 21.36 -22.72 -19.60
N ILE A 1094 21.51 -21.80 -18.64
CA ILE A 1094 22.54 -20.74 -18.68
C ILE A 1094 23.97 -21.31 -18.74
N LEU A 1095 24.20 -22.46 -18.10
CA LEU A 1095 25.49 -23.16 -18.11
C LEU A 1095 25.75 -23.90 -19.42
N GLU A 1096 24.68 -24.43 -20.05
CA GLU A 1096 24.76 -25.15 -21.33
C GLU A 1096 24.84 -24.23 -22.55
N THR A 1097 24.17 -23.07 -22.52
CA THR A 1097 24.27 -22.06 -23.58
C THR A 1097 25.65 -21.38 -23.52
N LYS A 1098 26.58 -21.90 -24.33
CA LYS A 1098 27.90 -21.31 -24.57
C LYS A 1098 27.90 -20.36 -25.76
#